data_AF-A0A811SIN1-F1
#
_entry.id   AF-A0A811SIN1-F1
#
_cell.length_a   1.000
_cell.length_b   1.000
_cell.length_c   1.000
_cell.angle_alpha   90.00
_cell.angle_beta   90.00
_cell.angle_gamma   90.00
#
_symmetry.space_group_name_H-M   'P 1'
#
loop_
_entity.id
_entity.type
_entity.pdbx_description
1 polymer ?
#
loop_
_entity_poly.entity_id
_entity_poly.type
_entity_poly.pdbx_seq_one_letter_code
_entity_poly.pdbx_strand_id
1 'polypeptide(L)'
;MGAAARKPAAALLPIWLICLVCASRAGAQPYIGVNYGEVADNLPSPDETAKLLKSTSISKVRLYGVDAGLIRALAGSGISVVVGVANGDIPSLAADPAAASRWLAANVLPFVPATTISTVAVGNEVLESGDASWPRRCCRPCRTSAPRPPRGGDGAAGIRFSTVNTMGVMAQSDPPSTGAFHPDVAPQLQQILAFLSRTGAPFMINPYPWFAYQSDPRPETLSFCLFQPNAGRVDGGSRIRYTNMFDAQLDAVKSALVRAGYGSVDIVVAETGWPTKGDAGEPGATAENARAYVSNLVAHLRSGAGTPLMPGKSVETYLFALYDEDLKPGPTSERSFGLYHTDLTMAYDAGLTSSTPAAGGGGAAQAKQAGGWCVARDGASDAELQVDLDYACSQLGVDCGAIQPGGACFEPNTVRAHAAYAMNQLYQAAGRHPWNCDFRASAALTSENPSRSDDGTVEATNAWWKANTNGQSDLMKFRKGLPEYLDQMDKMFTGNTIDGSTSFVAGECGTIDLDGGSSDEEAADEGLYNIIHNESDMDFFLANGPEERMIIIEQAAPVDVVSAAATHCVDPWDDLQEMMMAELEDAEDDDAFIYGMYQYALHIDKHLNRAEYRQPAMTGLEWVQRKLGDSKACYSMFRMSPPMFHRLHDLLVQSYGLKSSAKSTSVEALGMFLWMIGAPQSFRQAEDRFERSLGTVSNMLNKVLKCMVKLAADIIKPVDPQFRTMHPRLRNPRCTVAAI
;
A
#
# COMPACT_ATOMS: atom_id res chain seq x y z
N MET A 1 -35.94 -15.81 73.69
CA MET A 1 -34.95 -14.99 72.94
C MET A 1 -34.19 -15.92 72.00
N GLY A 2 -33.81 -15.44 70.82
CA GLY A 2 -33.61 -16.30 69.65
C GLY A 2 -32.19 -16.85 69.42
N ALA A 3 -32.09 -17.75 68.44
CA ALA A 3 -30.87 -18.13 67.74
C ALA A 3 -31.21 -18.44 66.26
N ALA A 4 -30.21 -18.33 65.38
CA ALA A 4 -30.40 -18.19 63.93
C ALA A 4 -30.74 -19.51 63.19
N ALA A 5 -31.34 -19.35 62.01
CA ALA A 5 -31.28 -20.34 60.92
C ALA A 5 -31.00 -19.62 59.58
N ARG A 6 -29.84 -19.89 58.98
CA ARG A 6 -29.47 -19.41 57.63
C ARG A 6 -30.30 -20.12 56.56
N LYS A 7 -30.69 -19.42 55.49
CA LYS A 7 -31.23 -20.00 54.24
C LYS A 7 -30.61 -19.33 53.00
N PRO A 8 -30.57 -20.02 51.83
CA PRO A 8 -29.44 -19.89 50.90
C PRO A 8 -29.65 -18.94 49.71
N ALA A 9 -28.54 -18.40 49.20
CA ALA A 9 -28.48 -17.51 48.04
C ALA A 9 -28.47 -18.30 46.70
N ALA A 10 -29.58 -18.97 46.37
CA ALA A 10 -29.66 -19.89 45.23
C ALA A 10 -30.51 -19.41 44.03
N ALA A 11 -31.08 -18.19 44.06
CA ALA A 11 -32.05 -17.72 43.06
C ALA A 11 -31.51 -16.65 42.06
N LEU A 12 -30.31 -16.12 42.26
CA LEU A 12 -29.78 -15.00 41.46
C LEU A 12 -28.78 -15.40 40.35
N LEU A 13 -28.19 -16.60 40.42
CA LEU A 13 -27.27 -17.10 39.39
C LEU A 13 -27.87 -17.22 37.97
N PRO A 14 -29.10 -17.74 37.74
CA PRO A 14 -29.59 -17.92 36.38
C PRO A 14 -29.88 -16.59 35.68
N ILE A 15 -30.29 -15.56 36.44
CA ILE A 15 -30.52 -14.20 35.91
C ILE A 15 -29.19 -13.54 35.55
N TRP A 16 -28.15 -13.71 36.39
CA TRP A 16 -26.80 -13.24 36.06
C TRP A 16 -26.19 -13.95 34.84
N LEU A 17 -26.40 -15.26 34.69
CA LEU A 17 -25.94 -15.97 33.48
C LEU A 17 -26.65 -15.51 32.21
N ILE A 18 -27.97 -15.25 32.26
CA ILE A 18 -28.70 -14.72 31.10
C ILE A 18 -28.19 -13.32 30.73
N CYS A 19 -27.93 -12.44 31.71
CA CYS A 19 -27.30 -11.15 31.44
C CYS A 19 -25.87 -11.29 30.87
N LEU A 20 -25.07 -12.26 31.33
CA LEU A 20 -23.73 -12.52 30.78
C LEU A 20 -23.75 -13.10 29.36
N VAL A 21 -24.74 -13.93 29.02
CA VAL A 21 -24.93 -14.47 27.65
C VAL A 21 -25.48 -13.39 26.70
N CYS A 22 -26.29 -12.44 27.19
CA CYS A 22 -26.69 -11.27 26.40
C CYS A 22 -25.57 -10.22 26.27
N ALA A 23 -24.72 -10.05 27.29
CA ALA A 23 -23.59 -9.11 27.26
C ALA A 23 -22.39 -9.58 26.41
N SER A 24 -22.33 -10.87 26.05
CA SER A 24 -21.23 -11.45 25.24
C SER A 24 -21.44 -11.36 23.72
N ARG A 25 -22.37 -10.50 23.27
CA ARG A 25 -22.43 -10.02 21.87
C ARG A 25 -22.41 -8.49 21.76
N ALA A 26 -21.63 -7.82 22.61
CA ALA A 26 -21.03 -6.53 22.26
C ALA A 26 -19.89 -6.71 21.23
N GLY A 27 -20.17 -7.41 20.13
CA GLY A 27 -19.34 -7.31 18.94
C GLY A 27 -19.48 -5.89 18.40
N ALA A 28 -18.38 -5.28 17.96
CA ALA A 28 -18.43 -3.96 17.34
C ALA A 28 -19.49 -3.98 16.22
N GLN A 29 -20.51 -3.13 16.32
CA GLN A 29 -21.37 -2.91 15.16
C GLN A 29 -20.49 -2.29 14.08
N PRO A 30 -20.40 -2.87 12.87
CA PRO A 30 -19.51 -2.39 11.84
C PRO A 30 -20.12 -1.15 11.19
N TYR A 31 -20.13 0.01 11.86
CA TYR A 31 -20.72 1.25 11.35
C TYR A 31 -19.75 2.09 10.50
N ILE A 32 -18.45 1.76 10.48
CA ILE A 32 -17.46 2.43 9.63
C ILE A 32 -17.25 1.62 8.35
N GLY A 33 -17.64 2.23 7.24
CA GLY A 33 -17.31 1.79 5.90
C GLY A 33 -16.41 2.76 5.15
N VAL A 34 -16.00 2.37 3.94
CA VAL A 34 -15.26 3.22 3.02
C VAL A 34 -15.80 3.04 1.60
N ASN A 35 -15.73 4.09 0.80
CA ASN A 35 -15.96 4.03 -0.64
C ASN A 35 -14.67 3.62 -1.35
N TYR A 36 -14.74 2.57 -2.15
CA TYR A 36 -13.68 2.19 -3.08
C TYR A 36 -14.08 2.72 -4.46
N GLY A 37 -13.41 3.82 -4.83
CA GLY A 37 -13.51 4.41 -6.16
C GLY A 37 -12.53 3.76 -7.13
N GLU A 38 -12.89 3.74 -8.40
CA GLU A 38 -12.21 3.02 -9.48
C GLU A 38 -11.76 3.96 -10.61
N VAL A 39 -11.87 5.28 -10.43
CA VAL A 39 -11.54 6.29 -11.45
C VAL A 39 -10.07 6.69 -11.34
N ALA A 40 -9.18 5.69 -11.47
CA ALA A 40 -7.73 5.82 -11.45
C ALA A 40 -7.05 4.69 -12.25
N ASP A 41 -5.83 4.92 -12.76
CA ASP A 41 -5.04 3.89 -13.48
C ASP A 41 -3.90 3.26 -12.65
N ASN A 42 -3.73 3.73 -11.41
CA ASN A 42 -2.60 3.42 -10.54
C ASN A 42 -2.99 2.65 -9.25
N LEU A 43 -4.22 2.13 -9.17
CA LEU A 43 -4.76 1.47 -7.97
C LEU A 43 -4.01 0.16 -7.62
N PRO A 44 -3.90 -0.20 -6.32
CA PRO A 44 -3.38 -1.50 -5.89
C PRO A 44 -4.18 -2.68 -6.43
N SER A 45 -3.59 -3.88 -6.39
CA SER A 45 -4.36 -5.08 -6.72
C SER A 45 -5.51 -5.31 -5.71
N PRO A 46 -6.63 -5.92 -6.12
CA PRO A 46 -7.75 -6.19 -5.22
C PRO A 46 -7.37 -7.03 -3.97
N ASP A 47 -6.37 -7.91 -4.08
CA ASP A 47 -5.83 -8.67 -2.96
C ASP A 47 -5.05 -7.79 -1.96
N GLU A 48 -4.34 -6.77 -2.43
CA GLU A 48 -3.65 -5.79 -1.59
C GLU A 48 -4.64 -4.86 -0.89
N THR A 49 -5.63 -4.35 -1.63
CA THR A 49 -6.75 -3.59 -1.06
C THR A 49 -7.49 -4.42 0.00
N ALA A 50 -7.78 -5.70 -0.26
CA ALA A 50 -8.42 -6.57 0.72
C ALA A 50 -7.54 -6.85 1.95
N LYS A 51 -6.21 -6.97 1.80
CA LYS A 51 -5.26 -7.07 2.94
C LYS A 51 -5.24 -5.77 3.75
N LEU A 52 -5.21 -4.62 3.09
CA LEU A 52 -5.24 -3.31 3.73
C LEU A 52 -6.51 -3.17 4.58
N LEU A 53 -7.69 -3.39 3.98
CA LEU A 53 -8.97 -3.31 4.69
C LEU A 53 -9.00 -4.22 5.93
N LYS A 54 -8.54 -5.47 5.81
CA LYS A 54 -8.43 -6.44 6.92
C LYS A 54 -7.49 -5.96 8.06
N SER A 55 -6.57 -5.04 7.80
CA SER A 55 -5.69 -4.42 8.83
C SER A 55 -6.32 -3.23 9.56
N THR A 56 -7.52 -2.81 9.15
CA THR A 56 -8.23 -1.64 9.70
C THR A 56 -9.54 -2.01 10.38
N SER A 57 -10.10 -1.07 11.12
CA SER A 57 -11.46 -1.13 11.69
C SER A 57 -12.56 -0.87 10.65
N ILE A 58 -12.20 -0.64 9.37
CA ILE A 58 -13.16 -0.58 8.26
C ILE A 58 -13.72 -1.97 8.07
N SER A 59 -15.04 -2.07 8.17
CA SER A 59 -15.77 -3.34 8.17
C SER A 59 -16.88 -3.38 7.11
N LYS A 60 -16.94 -2.32 6.30
CA LYS A 60 -17.84 -2.16 5.16
C LYS A 60 -17.10 -1.52 3.98
N VAL A 61 -17.42 -1.95 2.76
CA VAL A 61 -16.95 -1.32 1.51
C VAL A 61 -18.14 -0.99 0.64
N ARG A 62 -18.14 0.18 0.00
CA ARG A 62 -19.09 0.55 -1.05
C ARG A 62 -18.36 0.66 -2.39
N LEU A 63 -18.91 -0.01 -3.39
CA LEU A 63 -18.48 0.02 -4.79
C LEU A 63 -19.48 0.84 -5.60
N TYR A 64 -19.01 1.61 -6.57
CA TYR A 64 -19.85 2.34 -7.52
C TYR A 64 -20.36 1.45 -8.65
N GLY A 65 -19.59 0.40 -8.98
CA GLY A 65 -19.97 -0.67 -9.90
C GLY A 65 -19.75 -2.06 -9.27
N VAL A 66 -19.25 -2.99 -10.09
CA VAL A 66 -19.07 -4.40 -9.75
C VAL A 66 -17.61 -4.81 -9.98
N ASP A 67 -16.75 -4.63 -8.97
CA ASP A 67 -15.40 -5.20 -8.98
C ASP A 67 -15.45 -6.68 -8.55
N ALA A 68 -15.52 -7.58 -9.53
CA ALA A 68 -15.49 -9.02 -9.30
C ALA A 68 -14.15 -9.52 -8.73
N GLY A 69 -13.06 -8.76 -8.82
CA GLY A 69 -11.77 -9.05 -8.18
C GLY A 69 -11.85 -8.76 -6.69
N LEU A 70 -12.19 -7.54 -6.30
CA LEU A 70 -12.27 -7.13 -4.89
C LEU A 70 -13.36 -7.87 -4.14
N ILE A 71 -14.53 -8.10 -4.74
CA ILE A 71 -15.59 -8.89 -4.10
C ILE A 71 -15.10 -10.31 -3.80
N ARG A 72 -14.25 -10.94 -4.64
CA ARG A 72 -13.65 -12.25 -4.35
C ARG A 72 -12.54 -12.16 -3.29
N ALA A 73 -11.68 -11.15 -3.34
CA ALA A 73 -10.59 -10.95 -2.36
C ALA A 73 -11.12 -10.69 -0.92
N LEU A 74 -12.35 -10.17 -0.81
CA LEU A 74 -13.09 -9.99 0.44
C LEU A 74 -13.86 -11.24 0.91
N ALA A 75 -13.81 -12.37 0.19
CA ALA A 75 -14.42 -13.61 0.63
C ALA A 75 -13.88 -14.07 2.00
N GLY A 76 -14.77 -14.52 2.88
CA GLY A 76 -14.44 -14.97 4.23
C GLY A 76 -13.91 -13.87 5.17
N SER A 77 -13.81 -12.61 4.74
CA SER A 77 -13.18 -11.53 5.52
C SER A 77 -14.05 -10.97 6.65
N GLY A 78 -15.36 -11.17 6.59
CA GLY A 78 -16.34 -10.49 7.46
C GLY A 78 -16.65 -9.05 7.07
N ILE A 79 -15.95 -8.48 6.07
CA ILE A 79 -16.23 -7.15 5.52
C ILE A 79 -17.48 -7.21 4.65
N SER A 80 -18.42 -6.29 4.87
CA SER A 80 -19.71 -6.24 4.17
C SER A 80 -19.67 -5.27 2.98
N VAL A 81 -20.08 -5.74 1.80
CA VAL A 81 -20.03 -4.97 0.54
C VAL A 81 -21.41 -4.37 0.21
N VAL A 82 -21.39 -3.12 -0.26
CA VAL A 82 -22.48 -2.49 -1.00
C VAL A 82 -22.07 -2.43 -2.47
N VAL A 83 -22.88 -3.01 -3.35
CA VAL A 83 -22.60 -3.05 -4.79
C VAL A 83 -23.45 -1.99 -5.49
N GLY A 84 -22.81 -1.17 -6.32
CA GLY A 84 -23.48 -0.15 -7.11
C GLY A 84 -24.02 -0.71 -8.43
N VAL A 85 -25.20 -0.24 -8.83
CA VAL A 85 -25.65 -0.30 -10.22
C VAL A 85 -25.28 1.02 -10.88
N ALA A 86 -24.46 0.98 -11.93
CA ALA A 86 -24.06 2.17 -12.66
C ALA A 86 -25.28 2.88 -13.27
N ASN A 87 -25.28 4.22 -13.27
CA ASN A 87 -26.42 5.02 -13.75
C ASN A 87 -26.84 4.68 -15.20
N GLY A 88 -25.88 4.30 -16.05
CA GLY A 88 -26.12 3.87 -17.43
C GLY A 88 -26.85 2.53 -17.59
N ASP A 89 -26.75 1.62 -16.61
CA ASP A 89 -27.43 0.32 -16.64
C ASP A 89 -28.93 0.45 -16.32
N ILE A 90 -29.27 1.39 -15.43
CA ILE A 90 -30.61 1.53 -14.84
C ILE A 90 -31.74 1.57 -15.89
N PRO A 91 -31.65 2.30 -17.02
CA PRO A 91 -32.70 2.28 -18.05
C PRO A 91 -33.01 0.89 -18.60
N SER A 92 -32.00 0.03 -18.76
CA SER A 92 -32.16 -1.34 -19.29
C SER A 92 -32.79 -2.28 -18.26
N LEU A 93 -32.26 -2.27 -17.03
CA LEU A 93 -32.76 -3.08 -15.90
C LEU A 93 -34.19 -2.68 -15.53
N ALA A 94 -34.52 -1.39 -15.67
CA ALA A 94 -35.85 -0.87 -15.47
C ALA A 94 -36.85 -1.26 -16.57
N ALA A 95 -36.39 -1.50 -17.80
CA ALA A 95 -37.25 -1.85 -18.92
C ALA A 95 -37.67 -3.33 -18.88
N ASP A 96 -36.72 -4.23 -18.61
CA ASP A 96 -36.92 -5.69 -18.57
C ASP A 96 -36.66 -6.27 -17.17
N PRO A 97 -37.70 -6.80 -16.48
CA PRO A 97 -37.55 -7.58 -15.25
C PRO A 97 -36.52 -8.71 -15.33
N ALA A 98 -36.41 -9.37 -16.49
CA ALA A 98 -35.45 -10.45 -16.68
C ALA A 98 -34.02 -9.94 -16.83
N ALA A 99 -33.81 -8.69 -17.28
CA ALA A 99 -32.51 -8.03 -17.26
C ALA A 99 -32.05 -7.77 -15.82
N ALA A 100 -32.94 -7.30 -14.95
CA ALA A 100 -32.65 -7.16 -13.51
C ALA A 100 -32.26 -8.51 -12.85
N SER A 101 -32.98 -9.59 -13.17
CA SER A 101 -32.65 -10.94 -12.68
C SER A 101 -31.31 -11.45 -13.23
N ARG A 102 -31.02 -11.25 -14.52
CA ARG A 102 -29.73 -11.61 -15.14
C ARG A 102 -28.56 -10.82 -14.54
N TRP A 103 -28.74 -9.52 -14.30
CA TRP A 103 -27.72 -8.67 -13.69
C TRP A 103 -27.35 -9.17 -12.29
N LEU A 104 -28.33 -9.50 -11.43
CA LEU A 104 -28.02 -10.09 -10.11
C LEU A 104 -27.36 -11.46 -10.21
N ALA A 105 -27.81 -12.31 -11.14
CA ALA A 105 -27.24 -13.63 -11.36
C ALA A 105 -25.78 -13.59 -11.83
N ALA A 106 -25.37 -12.52 -12.53
CA ALA A 106 -23.99 -12.29 -12.94
C ALA A 106 -23.15 -11.55 -11.88
N ASN A 107 -23.72 -10.54 -11.22
CA ASN A 107 -22.95 -9.52 -10.49
C ASN A 107 -23.06 -9.59 -8.97
N VAL A 108 -23.97 -10.41 -8.41
CA VAL A 108 -24.22 -10.48 -6.96
C VAL A 108 -24.27 -11.92 -6.47
N LEU A 109 -25.11 -12.76 -7.06
CA LEU A 109 -25.30 -14.14 -6.61
C LEU A 109 -24.04 -15.03 -6.66
N PRO A 110 -23.09 -14.90 -7.62
CA PRO A 110 -21.89 -15.73 -7.66
C PRO A 110 -20.93 -15.54 -6.47
N PHE A 111 -21.08 -14.45 -5.72
CA PHE A 111 -20.20 -14.09 -4.60
C PHE A 111 -20.79 -14.44 -3.23
N VAL A 112 -22.09 -14.72 -3.16
CA VAL A 112 -22.82 -14.98 -1.90
C VAL A 112 -22.94 -16.49 -1.69
N PRO A 113 -22.70 -17.04 -0.47
CA PRO A 113 -22.44 -16.35 0.80
C PRO A 113 -20.95 -16.14 1.13
N ALA A 114 -20.02 -16.43 0.21
CA ALA A 114 -18.58 -16.33 0.48
C ALA A 114 -18.16 -14.89 0.86
N THR A 115 -18.74 -13.89 0.19
CA THR A 115 -18.63 -12.48 0.52
C THR A 115 -20.00 -11.95 0.96
N THR A 116 -20.04 -11.21 2.06
CA THR A 116 -21.26 -10.59 2.57
C THR A 116 -21.63 -9.39 1.70
N ILE A 117 -22.68 -9.49 0.89
CA ILE A 117 -23.26 -8.34 0.18
C ILE A 117 -24.52 -7.91 0.94
N SER A 118 -24.52 -6.72 1.54
CA SER A 118 -25.64 -6.24 2.37
C SER A 118 -26.68 -5.42 1.61
N THR A 119 -26.23 -4.65 0.64
CA THR A 119 -27.09 -3.71 -0.10
C THR A 119 -26.67 -3.63 -1.57
N VAL A 120 -27.64 -3.54 -2.47
CA VAL A 120 -27.44 -3.08 -3.85
C VAL A 120 -27.93 -1.64 -3.93
N ALA A 121 -27.03 -0.71 -4.25
CA ALA A 121 -27.32 0.70 -4.44
C ALA A 121 -27.65 0.94 -5.93
N VAL A 122 -28.94 1.10 -6.24
CA VAL A 122 -29.43 1.28 -7.62
C VAL A 122 -29.26 2.74 -8.03
N GLY A 123 -28.06 3.05 -8.52
CA GLY A 123 -27.66 4.39 -8.95
C GLY A 123 -26.99 5.23 -7.87
N ASN A 124 -26.17 6.16 -8.34
CA ASN A 124 -25.56 7.24 -7.56
C ASN A 124 -26.18 8.57 -7.99
N GLU A 125 -26.81 9.29 -7.06
CA GLU A 125 -27.20 10.70 -7.20
C GLU A 125 -28.16 10.98 -8.39
N VAL A 126 -28.88 9.93 -8.84
CA VAL A 126 -29.70 9.92 -10.05
C VAL A 126 -30.75 11.04 -10.14
N LEU A 127 -31.22 11.55 -8.99
CA LEU A 127 -32.23 12.61 -8.93
C LEU A 127 -31.71 13.98 -9.38
N GLU A 128 -30.39 14.21 -9.40
CA GLU A 128 -29.80 15.46 -9.88
C GLU A 128 -29.89 15.63 -11.40
N SER A 129 -30.00 14.53 -12.14
CA SER A 129 -30.12 14.56 -13.60
C SER A 129 -31.46 15.11 -14.14
N GLY A 130 -32.44 15.35 -13.26
CA GLY A 130 -33.75 15.95 -13.61
C GLY A 130 -34.73 15.04 -14.36
N ASP A 131 -34.36 13.81 -14.76
CA ASP A 131 -35.29 12.89 -15.45
C ASP A 131 -36.35 12.33 -14.49
N ALA A 132 -37.59 12.78 -14.67
CA ALA A 132 -38.76 12.38 -13.87
C ALA A 132 -39.13 10.88 -13.97
N SER A 133 -38.53 10.12 -14.90
CA SER A 133 -38.78 8.69 -15.04
C SER A 133 -38.00 7.81 -14.06
N TRP A 134 -36.95 8.33 -13.40
CA TRP A 134 -36.08 7.57 -12.49
C TRP A 134 -36.77 6.80 -11.36
N PRO A 135 -37.81 7.27 -10.64
CA PRO A 135 -38.37 6.53 -9.51
C PRO A 135 -38.98 5.20 -9.93
N ARG A 136 -39.64 5.20 -11.08
CA ARG A 136 -40.19 4.00 -11.73
C ARG A 136 -39.06 3.08 -12.18
N ARG A 137 -37.93 3.64 -12.60
CA ARG A 137 -36.76 2.89 -13.07
C ARG A 137 -35.93 2.28 -11.93
N CYS A 138 -35.66 2.98 -10.84
CA CYS A 138 -34.91 2.44 -9.71
C CYS A 138 -35.76 1.44 -8.89
N CYS A 139 -37.07 1.69 -8.71
CA CYS A 139 -37.92 0.80 -7.90
C CYS A 139 -38.38 -0.47 -8.63
N ARG A 140 -38.26 -0.57 -9.96
CA ARG A 140 -38.77 -1.72 -10.74
C ARG A 140 -37.85 -2.94 -10.71
N PRO A 141 -36.51 -2.83 -10.94
CA PRO A 141 -35.56 -3.92 -10.73
C PRO A 141 -35.76 -4.56 -9.36
N CYS A 142 -35.72 -3.74 -8.29
CA CYS A 142 -35.83 -4.18 -6.90
C CYS A 142 -37.17 -4.85 -6.55
N ARG A 143 -38.24 -4.56 -7.31
CA ARG A 143 -39.56 -5.21 -7.16
C ARG A 143 -39.63 -6.58 -7.82
N THR A 144 -38.90 -6.78 -8.92
CA THR A 144 -38.91 -8.03 -9.69
C THR A 144 -37.77 -8.96 -9.32
N SER A 145 -36.74 -8.43 -8.67
CA SER A 145 -35.50 -9.13 -8.34
C SER A 145 -35.45 -9.70 -6.92
N ALA A 146 -36.39 -9.33 -6.03
CA ALA A 146 -36.49 -9.89 -4.70
C ALA A 146 -36.65 -11.42 -4.80
N PRO A 147 -35.63 -12.22 -4.43
CA PRO A 147 -35.68 -13.66 -4.67
C PRO A 147 -36.73 -14.26 -3.74
N ARG A 148 -37.78 -14.86 -4.33
CA ARG A 148 -38.60 -15.82 -3.59
C ARG A 148 -37.65 -16.95 -3.19
N PRO A 149 -37.41 -17.20 -1.89
CA PRO A 149 -36.34 -18.09 -1.47
C PRO A 149 -36.56 -19.47 -2.10
N PRO A 150 -35.59 -20.02 -2.87
CA PRO A 150 -35.64 -21.41 -3.26
C PRO A 150 -35.65 -22.24 -1.97
N ARG A 151 -36.46 -23.30 -1.94
CA ARG A 151 -36.47 -24.24 -0.80
C ARG A 151 -35.08 -24.89 -0.71
N GLY A 152 -34.22 -24.38 0.17
CA GLY A 152 -32.88 -24.93 0.42
C GLY A 152 -31.69 -23.96 0.37
N GLY A 153 -31.85 -22.62 0.41
CA GLY A 153 -30.70 -21.71 0.50
C GLY A 153 -30.99 -20.33 1.09
N ASP A 154 -30.56 -20.08 2.33
CA ASP A 154 -30.82 -18.81 3.06
C ASP A 154 -29.98 -17.61 2.59
N GLY A 155 -28.93 -17.81 1.80
CA GLY A 155 -27.91 -16.78 1.53
C GLY A 155 -28.41 -15.49 0.87
N ALA A 156 -29.45 -15.56 0.03
CA ALA A 156 -29.95 -14.39 -0.72
C ALA A 156 -31.05 -13.59 0.04
N ALA A 157 -31.53 -14.07 1.19
CA ALA A 157 -32.65 -13.47 1.92
C ALA A 157 -32.31 -12.16 2.67
N GLY A 158 -31.02 -11.78 2.73
CA GLY A 158 -30.55 -10.60 3.48
C GLY A 158 -30.25 -9.35 2.66
N ILE A 159 -30.25 -9.42 1.31
CA ILE A 159 -29.79 -8.31 0.45
C ILE A 159 -30.87 -7.24 0.34
N ARG A 160 -30.54 -6.01 0.76
CA ARG A 160 -31.42 -4.83 0.65
C ARG A 160 -31.18 -4.09 -0.65
N PHE A 161 -32.15 -3.30 -1.09
CA PHE A 161 -32.03 -2.44 -2.26
C PHE A 161 -32.32 -1.00 -1.87
N SER A 162 -31.46 -0.06 -2.27
CA SER A 162 -31.65 1.38 -2.05
C SER A 162 -31.11 2.19 -3.24
N THR A 163 -31.01 3.50 -3.11
CA THR A 163 -30.41 4.43 -4.08
C THR A 163 -29.72 5.55 -3.31
N VAL A 164 -28.59 6.03 -3.80
CA VAL A 164 -27.81 7.09 -3.14
C VAL A 164 -28.27 8.46 -3.62
N ASN A 165 -28.35 9.43 -2.70
CA ASN A 165 -28.85 10.79 -2.93
C ASN A 165 -27.82 11.81 -2.39
N THR A 166 -27.76 13.01 -2.96
CA THR A 166 -27.03 14.14 -2.37
C THR A 166 -27.89 14.91 -1.38
N MET A 167 -27.29 15.82 -0.61
CA MET A 167 -28.04 16.85 0.13
C MET A 167 -28.83 17.81 -0.78
N GLY A 168 -28.57 17.84 -2.10
CA GLY A 168 -29.31 18.65 -3.08
C GLY A 168 -30.79 18.27 -3.22
N VAL A 169 -31.20 17.10 -2.72
CA VAL A 169 -32.63 16.73 -2.65
C VAL A 169 -33.43 17.48 -1.58
N MET A 170 -32.78 18.33 -0.77
CA MET A 170 -33.38 19.11 0.32
C MET A 170 -33.67 20.54 -0.12
N ALA A 171 -34.90 21.03 0.09
CA ALA A 171 -35.22 22.45 -0.04
C ALA A 171 -34.92 23.26 1.23
N GLN A 172 -34.97 22.62 2.40
CA GLN A 172 -34.68 23.23 3.69
C GLN A 172 -33.88 22.26 4.56
N SER A 173 -32.79 22.74 5.15
CA SER A 173 -31.91 21.97 6.03
C SER A 173 -31.31 22.77 7.19
N ASP A 174 -31.45 24.11 7.21
CA ASP A 174 -31.02 24.98 8.31
C ASP A 174 -32.19 25.91 8.73
N PRO A 175 -32.67 25.83 9.98
CA PRO A 175 -32.25 24.91 11.03
C PRO A 175 -32.79 23.47 10.80
N PRO A 176 -32.12 22.41 11.32
CA PRO A 176 -32.46 21.02 11.00
C PRO A 176 -33.93 20.62 11.17
N SER A 177 -34.64 21.15 12.17
CA SER A 177 -36.07 20.90 12.38
C SER A 177 -36.99 21.34 11.23
N THR A 178 -36.53 22.25 10.37
CA THR A 178 -37.25 22.67 9.16
C THR A 178 -37.16 21.66 8.02
N GLY A 179 -36.24 20.69 8.11
CA GLY A 179 -35.94 19.64 7.12
C GLY A 179 -37.10 19.28 6.19
N ALA A 180 -36.92 19.52 4.89
CA ALA A 180 -37.90 19.24 3.86
C ALA A 180 -37.23 18.93 2.51
N PHE A 181 -37.77 17.94 1.79
CA PHE A 181 -37.33 17.61 0.43
C PHE A 181 -37.78 18.68 -0.59
N HIS A 182 -37.00 18.85 -1.65
CA HIS A 182 -37.29 19.83 -2.70
C HIS A 182 -38.56 19.44 -3.49
N PRO A 183 -39.51 20.37 -3.73
CA PRO A 183 -40.79 20.04 -4.37
C PRO A 183 -40.65 19.28 -5.70
N ASP A 184 -39.66 19.64 -6.51
CA ASP A 184 -39.44 19.06 -7.84
C ASP A 184 -39.00 17.59 -7.82
N VAL A 185 -38.44 17.11 -6.69
CA VAL A 185 -38.04 15.70 -6.48
C VAL A 185 -38.87 15.01 -5.39
N ALA A 186 -39.77 15.71 -4.70
CA ALA A 186 -40.61 15.11 -3.67
C ALA A 186 -41.53 13.99 -4.19
N PRO A 187 -42.21 14.10 -5.36
CA PRO A 187 -42.99 12.99 -5.94
C PRO A 187 -42.15 11.75 -6.29
N GLN A 188 -40.87 11.97 -6.63
CA GLN A 188 -39.87 10.96 -6.95
C GLN A 188 -39.46 10.22 -5.68
N LEU A 189 -39.06 10.98 -4.66
CA LEU A 189 -38.68 10.46 -3.34
C LEU A 189 -39.84 9.74 -2.65
N GLN A 190 -41.08 10.23 -2.73
CA GLN A 190 -42.25 9.56 -2.15
C GLN A 190 -42.39 8.10 -2.62
N GLN A 191 -42.10 7.81 -3.90
CA GLN A 191 -42.12 6.43 -4.42
C GLN A 191 -40.96 5.58 -3.91
N ILE A 192 -39.77 6.17 -3.77
CA ILE A 192 -38.56 5.52 -3.23
C ILE A 192 -38.77 5.22 -1.74
N LEU A 193 -39.20 6.19 -0.94
CA LEU A 193 -39.44 6.05 0.49
C LEU A 193 -40.54 5.02 0.79
N ALA A 194 -41.62 4.98 0.00
CA ALA A 194 -42.65 3.93 0.09
C ALA A 194 -42.12 2.52 -0.26
N PHE A 195 -41.07 2.43 -1.08
CA PHE A 195 -40.35 1.17 -1.31
C PHE A 195 -39.47 0.83 -0.10
N LEU A 196 -38.58 1.73 0.31
CA LEU A 196 -37.62 1.55 1.41
C LEU A 196 -38.32 1.17 2.73
N SER A 197 -39.36 1.91 3.10
CA SER A 197 -40.16 1.65 4.31
C SER A 197 -40.83 0.28 4.32
N ARG A 198 -41.18 -0.26 3.15
CA ARG A 198 -41.85 -1.56 3.00
C ARG A 198 -40.87 -2.72 2.93
N THR A 199 -39.62 -2.49 2.52
CA THR A 199 -38.56 -3.50 2.44
C THR A 199 -37.61 -3.47 3.63
N GLY A 200 -37.70 -2.47 4.52
CA GLY A 200 -36.74 -2.26 5.60
C GLY A 200 -35.35 -1.85 5.10
N ALA A 201 -35.27 -1.27 3.89
CA ALA A 201 -34.04 -0.78 3.32
C ALA A 201 -33.76 0.68 3.78
N PRO A 202 -32.49 1.07 3.96
CA PRO A 202 -32.14 2.39 4.45
C PRO A 202 -32.28 3.47 3.36
N PHE A 203 -32.53 4.71 3.77
CA PHE A 203 -32.33 5.88 2.93
C PHE A 203 -30.84 6.23 2.90
N MET A 204 -30.22 6.17 1.71
CA MET A 204 -28.79 6.43 1.53
C MET A 204 -28.54 7.85 1.04
N ILE A 205 -27.67 8.59 1.73
CA ILE A 205 -27.48 10.03 1.56
C ILE A 205 -25.99 10.41 1.67
N ASN A 206 -25.58 11.46 0.94
CA ASN A 206 -24.21 11.98 0.88
C ASN A 206 -24.09 13.37 1.57
N PRO A 207 -24.05 13.45 2.92
CA PRO A 207 -23.79 14.68 3.67
C PRO A 207 -22.30 15.03 3.68
N TYR A 208 -21.95 16.13 3.02
CA TYR A 208 -20.60 16.69 3.02
C TYR A 208 -20.58 18.06 3.74
N PRO A 209 -20.11 18.12 5.00
CA PRO A 209 -19.82 19.37 5.71
C PRO A 209 -18.80 20.27 5.02
N TRP A 210 -17.93 19.71 4.17
CA TRP A 210 -16.96 20.48 3.39
C TRP A 210 -17.63 21.46 2.42
N PHE A 211 -18.59 21.03 1.59
CA PHE A 211 -19.32 21.94 0.69
C PHE A 211 -20.10 23.03 1.44
N ALA A 212 -20.60 22.71 2.63
CA ALA A 212 -21.25 23.70 3.49
C ALA A 212 -20.26 24.75 4.03
N TYR A 213 -19.02 24.35 4.34
CA TYR A 213 -17.93 25.29 4.66
C TYR A 213 -17.46 26.09 3.44
N GLN A 214 -17.38 25.47 2.26
CA GLN A 214 -17.02 26.16 1.01
C GLN A 214 -17.98 27.31 0.69
N SER A 215 -19.26 27.13 1.00
CA SER A 215 -20.32 28.13 0.86
C SER A 215 -20.29 29.23 1.93
N ASP A 216 -19.63 28.99 3.07
CA ASP A 216 -19.58 29.88 4.23
C ASP A 216 -18.22 29.76 4.97
N PRO A 217 -17.12 30.28 4.38
CA PRO A 217 -15.75 29.99 4.80
C PRO A 217 -15.30 30.81 6.04
N ARG A 218 -16.15 30.88 7.07
CA ARG A 218 -15.88 31.57 8.34
C ARG A 218 -15.27 30.61 9.38
N PRO A 219 -14.37 31.05 10.27
CA PRO A 219 -13.72 30.18 11.26
C PRO A 219 -14.71 29.40 12.15
N GLU A 220 -15.82 30.02 12.56
CA GLU A 220 -16.87 29.36 13.34
C GLU A 220 -17.65 28.31 12.57
N THR A 221 -17.70 28.41 11.24
CA THR A 221 -18.24 27.35 10.36
C THR A 221 -17.22 26.24 10.18
N LEU A 222 -15.92 26.55 10.05
CA LEU A 222 -14.87 25.53 9.98
C LEU A 222 -14.87 24.64 11.24
N SER A 223 -14.80 25.23 12.43
CA SER A 223 -14.79 24.45 13.68
C SER A 223 -16.07 23.65 13.88
N PHE A 224 -17.21 24.15 13.41
CA PHE A 224 -18.49 23.42 13.41
C PHE A 224 -18.51 22.26 12.41
N CYS A 225 -17.91 22.40 11.22
CA CYS A 225 -17.81 21.30 10.26
C CYS A 225 -16.75 20.25 10.66
N LEU A 226 -15.66 20.65 11.34
CA LEU A 226 -14.58 19.76 11.78
C LEU A 226 -14.79 19.11 13.16
N PHE A 227 -15.98 19.21 13.76
CA PHE A 227 -16.30 18.74 15.13
C PHE A 227 -15.40 19.33 16.24
N GLN A 228 -14.75 20.47 15.99
CA GLN A 228 -13.87 21.13 16.97
C GLN A 228 -14.70 21.87 18.03
N PRO A 229 -14.12 22.23 19.20
CA PRO A 229 -14.80 23.02 20.21
C PRO A 229 -15.37 24.33 19.64
N ASN A 230 -16.69 24.50 19.74
CA ASN A 230 -17.41 25.68 19.26
C ASN A 230 -18.66 25.93 20.12
N ALA A 231 -19.30 27.10 19.97
CA ALA A 231 -20.47 27.48 20.77
C ALA A 231 -21.73 26.63 20.50
N GLY A 232 -21.77 25.88 19.39
CA GLY A 232 -22.93 25.16 18.89
C GLY A 232 -24.02 26.07 18.32
N ARG A 233 -24.73 25.58 17.31
CA ARG A 233 -25.87 26.27 16.67
C ARG A 233 -27.17 25.78 17.31
N VAL A 234 -27.99 26.70 17.82
CA VAL A 234 -29.29 26.38 18.41
C VAL A 234 -30.36 26.43 17.33
N ASP A 235 -31.01 25.31 17.10
CA ASP A 235 -32.16 25.20 16.21
C ASP A 235 -33.33 26.02 16.76
N GLY A 236 -33.81 26.98 15.97
CA GLY A 236 -34.88 27.90 16.38
C GLY A 236 -36.22 27.21 16.68
N GLY A 237 -36.50 26.09 16.01
CA GLY A 237 -37.74 25.32 16.14
C GLY A 237 -37.66 24.23 17.21
N SER A 238 -36.67 23.34 17.13
CA SER A 238 -36.52 22.21 18.07
C SER A 238 -35.83 22.58 19.39
N ARG A 239 -35.16 23.73 19.45
CA ARG A 239 -34.31 24.19 20.57
C ARG A 239 -33.11 23.29 20.87
N ILE A 240 -32.83 22.30 20.01
CA ILE A 240 -31.64 21.45 20.07
C ILE A 240 -30.41 22.31 19.74
N ARG A 241 -29.33 22.13 20.51
CA ARG A 241 -28.01 22.69 20.17
C ARG A 241 -27.19 21.64 19.43
N TYR A 242 -26.98 21.85 18.15
CA TYR A 242 -26.03 21.08 17.36
C TYR A 242 -24.62 21.59 17.63
N THR A 243 -23.66 20.70 17.83
CA THR A 243 -22.24 21.05 18.04
C THR A 243 -21.38 20.76 16.82
N ASN A 244 -21.92 20.09 15.80
CA ASN A 244 -21.24 19.83 14.54
C ASN A 244 -22.22 19.81 13.35
N MET A 245 -21.68 20.00 12.14
CA MET A 245 -22.46 20.06 10.90
C MET A 245 -23.02 18.70 10.47
N PHE A 246 -22.32 17.59 10.75
CA PHE A 246 -22.73 16.24 10.35
C PHE A 246 -24.07 15.84 11.00
N ASP A 247 -24.18 16.00 12.32
CA ASP A 247 -25.42 15.77 13.07
C ASP A 247 -26.55 16.67 12.57
N ALA A 248 -26.25 17.94 12.26
CA ALA A 248 -27.24 18.90 11.75
C ALA A 248 -27.76 18.50 10.36
N GLN A 249 -26.89 18.08 9.44
CA GLN A 249 -27.27 17.59 8.11
C GLN A 249 -28.10 16.31 8.21
N LEU A 250 -27.73 15.36 9.08
CA LEU A 250 -28.47 14.12 9.28
C LEU A 250 -29.84 14.33 9.94
N ASP A 251 -29.94 15.23 10.92
CA ASP A 251 -31.20 15.54 11.57
C ASP A 251 -32.13 16.39 10.69
N ALA A 252 -31.57 17.15 9.74
CA ALA A 252 -32.35 17.76 8.66
C ALA A 252 -32.99 16.69 7.76
N VAL A 253 -32.22 15.70 7.33
CA VAL A 253 -32.72 14.55 6.54
C VAL A 253 -33.75 13.76 7.35
N LYS A 254 -33.50 13.51 8.64
CA LYS A 254 -34.46 12.86 9.55
C LYS A 254 -35.77 13.63 9.65
N SER A 255 -35.69 14.96 9.77
CA SER A 255 -36.87 15.83 9.81
C SER A 255 -37.65 15.82 8.49
N ALA A 256 -36.96 15.78 7.34
CA ALA A 256 -37.60 15.61 6.03
C ALA A 256 -38.29 14.25 5.87
N LEU A 257 -37.66 13.16 6.33
CA LEU A 257 -38.26 11.82 6.35
C LEU A 257 -39.52 11.77 7.23
N VAL A 258 -39.47 12.35 8.43
CA VAL A 258 -40.64 12.47 9.33
C VAL A 258 -41.76 13.28 8.66
N ARG A 259 -41.44 14.45 8.09
CA ARG A 259 -42.39 15.31 7.37
C ARG A 259 -43.01 14.61 6.16
N ALA A 260 -42.26 13.75 5.48
CA ALA A 260 -42.71 12.96 4.34
C ALA A 260 -43.56 11.73 4.72
N GLY A 261 -43.67 11.39 6.01
CA GLY A 261 -44.42 10.23 6.52
C GLY A 261 -43.60 8.97 6.74
N TYR A 262 -42.26 9.02 6.59
CA TYR A 262 -41.35 7.86 6.61
C TYR A 262 -40.30 7.94 7.72
N GLY A 263 -40.66 8.52 8.87
CA GLY A 263 -39.74 8.71 10.01
C GLY A 263 -39.11 7.42 10.58
N SER A 264 -39.67 6.24 10.26
CA SER A 264 -39.13 4.92 10.64
C SER A 264 -38.06 4.36 9.69
N VAL A 265 -37.79 5.01 8.55
CA VAL A 265 -36.72 4.58 7.64
C VAL A 265 -35.36 4.92 8.28
N ASP A 266 -34.48 3.92 8.34
CA ASP A 266 -33.09 4.07 8.78
C ASP A 266 -32.30 4.93 7.78
N ILE A 267 -31.36 5.74 8.26
CA ILE A 267 -30.44 6.53 7.43
C ILE A 267 -29.08 5.84 7.38
N VAL A 268 -28.45 5.83 6.21
CA VAL A 268 -27.06 5.42 5.97
C VAL A 268 -26.35 6.56 5.24
N VAL A 269 -25.19 6.97 5.75
CA VAL A 269 -24.30 7.89 5.04
C VAL A 269 -23.51 7.10 4.02
N ALA A 270 -23.87 7.23 2.75
CA ALA A 270 -23.21 6.50 1.66
C ALA A 270 -21.89 7.14 1.23
N GLU A 271 -21.73 8.45 1.46
CA GLU A 271 -20.48 9.17 1.30
C GLU A 271 -20.39 10.34 2.27
N THR A 272 -19.22 10.51 2.86
CA THR A 272 -18.81 11.76 3.49
C THR A 272 -17.28 11.80 3.58
N GLY A 273 -16.69 12.96 3.34
CA GLY A 273 -15.24 13.10 3.25
C GLY A 273 -14.82 14.57 3.25
N TRP A 274 -13.51 14.79 3.17
CA TRP A 274 -12.92 16.12 3.11
C TRP A 274 -11.58 16.04 2.35
N PRO A 275 -11.35 16.86 1.32
CA PRO A 275 -10.19 16.72 0.47
C PRO A 275 -8.92 17.28 1.12
N THR A 276 -7.80 16.57 0.91
CA THR A 276 -6.46 16.92 1.41
C THR A 276 -5.79 18.08 0.66
N LYS A 277 -6.32 18.41 -0.51
CA LYS A 277 -5.80 19.44 -1.43
C LYS A 277 -6.96 19.94 -2.29
N GLY A 278 -6.92 21.20 -2.70
CA GLY A 278 -7.86 21.77 -3.66
C GLY A 278 -7.24 22.89 -4.48
N ASP A 279 -8.01 23.42 -5.42
CA ASP A 279 -7.66 24.60 -6.20
C ASP A 279 -7.82 25.90 -5.36
N ALA A 280 -7.33 27.03 -5.87
CA ALA A 280 -7.33 28.30 -5.13
C ALA A 280 -8.73 28.83 -4.73
N GLY A 281 -9.81 28.29 -5.33
CA GLY A 281 -11.21 28.59 -4.99
C GLY A 281 -11.86 27.59 -4.02
N GLU A 282 -11.09 26.68 -3.41
CA GLU A 282 -11.58 25.58 -2.58
C GLU A 282 -11.13 25.73 -1.11
N PRO A 283 -11.67 26.73 -0.38
CA PRO A 283 -11.25 27.00 0.99
C PRO A 283 -11.40 25.77 1.90
N GLY A 284 -10.36 25.52 2.69
CA GLY A 284 -10.32 24.43 3.67
C GLY A 284 -9.87 23.08 3.12
N ALA A 285 -9.68 22.92 1.80
CA ALA A 285 -9.15 21.69 1.21
C ALA A 285 -7.64 21.51 1.53
N THR A 286 -7.33 21.01 2.73
CA THR A 286 -5.97 20.77 3.24
C THR A 286 -5.89 19.46 4.01
N ALA A 287 -4.70 18.86 4.09
CA ALA A 287 -4.47 17.59 4.78
C ALA A 287 -4.80 17.67 6.28
N GLU A 288 -4.58 18.82 6.92
CA GLU A 288 -4.89 19.05 8.33
C GLU A 288 -6.40 19.03 8.58
N ASN A 289 -7.17 19.68 7.71
CA ASN A 289 -8.64 19.70 7.81
C ASN A 289 -9.24 18.35 7.43
N ALA A 290 -8.70 17.67 6.41
CA ALA A 290 -9.10 16.31 6.05
C ALA A 290 -8.90 15.34 7.22
N ARG A 291 -7.71 15.35 7.81
CA ARG A 291 -7.39 14.58 9.02
C ARG A 291 -8.31 14.94 10.18
N ALA A 292 -8.52 16.23 10.46
CA ALA A 292 -9.39 16.67 11.55
C ALA A 292 -10.84 16.21 11.35
N TYR A 293 -11.39 16.37 10.14
CA TYR A 293 -12.75 15.95 9.81
C TYR A 293 -12.93 14.45 10.01
N VAL A 294 -12.11 13.63 9.34
CA VAL A 294 -12.29 12.17 9.33
C VAL A 294 -11.98 11.58 10.71
N SER A 295 -10.89 11.99 11.38
CA SER A 295 -10.56 11.44 12.71
C SER A 295 -11.61 11.79 13.76
N ASN A 296 -12.16 13.01 13.73
CA ASN A 296 -13.24 13.39 14.65
C ASN A 296 -14.57 12.73 14.30
N LEU A 297 -14.89 12.53 13.02
CA LEU A 297 -16.04 11.73 12.59
C LEU A 297 -15.90 10.28 13.07
N VAL A 298 -14.74 9.65 12.90
CA VAL A 298 -14.44 8.30 13.42
C VAL A 298 -14.59 8.25 14.94
N ALA A 299 -14.14 9.28 15.67
CA ALA A 299 -14.33 9.37 17.12
C ALA A 299 -15.81 9.56 17.52
N HIS A 300 -16.56 10.40 16.81
CA HIS A 300 -18.00 10.58 17.00
C HIS A 300 -18.74 9.26 16.77
N LEU A 301 -18.49 8.56 15.67
CA LEU A 301 -19.09 7.27 15.37
C LEU A 301 -18.73 6.20 16.42
N ARG A 302 -17.50 6.22 16.94
CA ARG A 302 -17.05 5.33 18.03
C ARG A 302 -17.67 5.65 19.39
N SER A 303 -18.14 6.87 19.62
CA SER A 303 -18.81 7.25 20.87
C SER A 303 -20.15 6.54 21.09
N GLY A 304 -20.80 6.06 20.01
CA GLY A 304 -22.15 5.50 20.08
C GLY A 304 -23.25 6.54 20.32
N ALA A 305 -22.92 7.84 20.37
CA ALA A 305 -23.88 8.90 20.70
C ALA A 305 -25.05 8.99 19.70
N GLY A 306 -24.77 8.76 18.41
CA GLY A 306 -25.71 9.07 17.33
C GLY A 306 -25.94 10.58 17.20
N THR A 307 -27.02 10.96 16.53
CA THR A 307 -27.42 12.37 16.36
C THR A 307 -28.47 12.77 17.41
N PRO A 308 -28.74 14.06 17.66
CA PRO A 308 -29.79 14.50 18.58
C PRO A 308 -31.20 13.93 18.31
N LEU A 309 -31.61 13.72 17.05
CA LEU A 309 -32.89 13.07 16.70
C LEU A 309 -32.76 11.53 16.50
N MET A 310 -31.55 10.98 16.52
CA MET A 310 -31.28 9.54 16.41
C MET A 310 -30.25 9.07 17.47
N PRO A 311 -30.52 9.28 18.78
CA PRO A 311 -29.54 9.04 19.83
C PRO A 311 -29.31 7.55 20.13
N GLY A 312 -28.11 7.21 20.59
CA GLY A 312 -27.75 5.88 21.10
C GLY A 312 -27.50 4.81 20.03
N LYS A 313 -27.41 5.20 18.75
CA LYS A 313 -27.06 4.33 17.62
C LYS A 313 -26.14 5.11 16.68
N SER A 314 -24.91 4.64 16.47
CA SER A 314 -24.02 5.19 15.44
C SER A 314 -24.66 5.03 14.06
N VAL A 315 -24.65 6.10 13.26
CA VAL A 315 -25.14 6.06 11.88
C VAL A 315 -24.10 5.34 11.03
N GLU A 316 -24.53 4.31 10.29
CA GLU A 316 -23.66 3.59 9.36
C GLU A 316 -23.16 4.55 8.28
N THR A 317 -21.83 4.69 8.19
CA THR A 317 -21.16 5.78 7.49
C THR A 317 -19.99 5.29 6.66
N TYR A 318 -20.04 5.60 5.37
CA TYR A 318 -19.01 5.26 4.40
C TYR A 318 -18.14 6.48 4.11
N LEU A 319 -16.88 6.42 4.50
CA LEU A 319 -15.89 7.48 4.27
C LEU A 319 -15.56 7.56 2.77
N PHE A 320 -15.54 8.77 2.22
CA PHE A 320 -15.11 9.04 0.85
C PHE A 320 -13.70 9.66 0.88
N ALA A 321 -12.64 9.01 0.36
CA ALA A 321 -12.58 7.68 -0.28
C ALA A 321 -11.36 6.87 0.18
N LEU A 322 -11.27 5.58 -0.18
CA LEU A 322 -10.15 4.74 0.26
C LEU A 322 -8.81 5.22 -0.31
N TYR A 323 -8.81 5.61 -1.60
CA TYR A 323 -7.65 6.09 -2.34
C TYR A 323 -7.93 7.45 -2.99
N ASP A 324 -6.87 8.17 -3.35
CA ASP A 324 -6.97 9.26 -4.31
C ASP A 324 -7.24 8.69 -5.71
N GLU A 325 -8.24 9.25 -6.41
CA GLU A 325 -8.66 8.81 -7.74
C GLU A 325 -8.15 9.79 -8.80
N ASP A 326 -6.98 9.53 -9.40
CA ASP A 326 -6.24 10.51 -10.20
C ASP A 326 -6.87 10.84 -11.58
N LEU A 327 -7.72 9.97 -12.12
CA LEU A 327 -8.47 10.21 -13.36
C LEU A 327 -9.81 10.94 -13.13
N LYS A 328 -10.18 11.30 -11.88
CA LYS A 328 -11.43 12.04 -11.64
C LYS A 328 -11.41 13.42 -12.32
N PRO A 329 -12.43 13.73 -13.16
CA PRO A 329 -12.56 15.03 -13.80
C PRO A 329 -12.97 16.10 -12.79
N GLY A 330 -12.74 17.36 -13.13
CA GLY A 330 -13.12 18.51 -12.29
C GLY A 330 -11.95 19.09 -11.48
N PRO A 331 -12.23 19.80 -10.38
CA PRO A 331 -11.21 20.50 -9.59
C PRO A 331 -10.21 19.54 -8.93
N THR A 332 -9.13 20.08 -8.38
CA THR A 332 -8.08 19.27 -7.73
C THR A 332 -8.60 18.49 -6.51
N SER A 333 -9.59 19.02 -5.77
CA SER A 333 -10.25 18.33 -4.66
C SER A 333 -10.76 16.93 -4.99
N GLU A 334 -11.39 16.77 -6.15
CA GLU A 334 -11.95 15.50 -6.63
C GLU A 334 -10.90 14.37 -6.70
N ARG A 335 -9.62 14.72 -6.91
CA ARG A 335 -8.48 13.79 -6.99
C ARG A 335 -7.69 13.72 -5.68
N SER A 336 -8.27 14.11 -4.55
CA SER A 336 -7.54 14.32 -3.28
C SER A 336 -8.34 13.95 -2.01
N PHE A 337 -9.28 13.01 -2.11
CA PHE A 337 -10.12 12.52 -1.00
C PHE A 337 -9.58 11.25 -0.29
N GLY A 338 -8.44 10.71 -0.71
CA GLY A 338 -7.91 9.44 -0.24
C GLY A 338 -7.56 9.42 1.26
N LEU A 339 -7.98 8.35 1.94
CA LEU A 339 -7.47 7.96 3.25
C LEU A 339 -6.05 7.36 3.14
N TYR A 340 -5.78 6.69 2.03
CA TYR A 340 -4.52 6.04 1.70
C TYR A 340 -4.05 6.51 0.32
N HIS A 341 -2.73 6.52 0.12
CA HIS A 341 -2.14 6.59 -1.21
C HIS A 341 -2.17 5.20 -1.86
N THR A 342 -1.98 5.14 -3.17
CA THR A 342 -2.00 3.89 -3.94
C THR A 342 -0.75 3.03 -3.77
N ASP A 343 0.24 3.50 -3.00
CA ASP A 343 1.33 2.68 -2.46
C ASP A 343 0.97 1.99 -1.11
N LEU A 344 -0.31 2.06 -0.71
CA LEU A 344 -0.88 1.54 0.54
C LEU A 344 -0.44 2.29 1.82
N THR A 345 0.31 3.39 1.70
CA THR A 345 0.61 4.26 2.86
C THR A 345 -0.59 5.12 3.23
N MET A 346 -0.70 5.53 4.51
CA MET A 346 -1.77 6.44 4.95
C MET A 346 -1.48 7.86 4.48
N ALA A 347 -2.44 8.52 3.83
CA ALA A 347 -2.35 9.95 3.56
C ALA A 347 -2.37 10.77 4.86
N TYR A 348 -3.12 10.28 5.87
CA TYR A 348 -3.13 10.79 7.23
C TYR A 348 -3.67 9.74 8.20
N ASP A 349 -3.23 9.78 9.47
CA ASP A 349 -3.81 8.91 10.50
C ASP A 349 -5.19 9.40 10.93
N ALA A 350 -6.22 8.73 10.41
CA ALA A 350 -7.63 8.88 10.76
C ALA A 350 -8.04 8.06 12.00
N GLY A 351 -7.10 7.40 12.68
CA GLY A 351 -7.36 6.51 13.82
C GLY A 351 -8.01 5.19 13.45
N LEU A 352 -7.97 4.78 12.18
CA LEU A 352 -8.68 3.62 11.65
C LEU A 352 -7.97 2.27 11.87
N THR A 353 -6.73 2.26 12.36
CA THR A 353 -5.93 1.04 12.57
C THR A 353 -6.56 0.07 13.59
N SER A 354 -6.46 -1.23 13.31
CA SER A 354 -7.03 -2.29 14.16
C SER A 354 -6.23 -2.49 15.46
N SER A 355 -6.54 -1.70 16.48
CA SER A 355 -6.17 -2.04 17.86
C SER A 355 -7.14 -3.08 18.42
N THR A 356 -6.72 -4.36 18.45
CA THR A 356 -7.46 -5.43 19.13
C THR A 356 -7.57 -5.12 20.62
N PRO A 357 -8.78 -4.92 21.18
CA PRO A 357 -8.94 -4.69 22.61
C PRO A 357 -8.78 -6.02 23.34
N ALA A 358 -7.65 -6.23 24.02
CA ALA A 358 -7.53 -7.33 24.96
C ALA A 358 -8.52 -7.10 26.13
N ALA A 359 -9.39 -8.08 26.38
CA ALA A 359 -10.45 -7.95 27.38
C ALA A 359 -9.88 -7.79 28.81
N GLY A 360 -10.40 -6.82 29.58
CA GLY A 360 -9.98 -6.66 30.98
C GLY A 360 -10.62 -5.50 31.73
N GLY A 361 -11.72 -5.78 32.43
CA GLY A 361 -12.08 -5.16 33.72
C GLY A 361 -12.38 -3.66 33.76
N GLY A 362 -13.66 -3.31 33.93
CA GLY A 362 -14.05 -1.93 34.25
C GLY A 362 -13.52 -1.48 35.62
N GLY A 363 -12.88 -0.32 35.63
CA GLY A 363 -12.50 0.41 36.84
C GLY A 363 -12.32 1.89 36.49
N ALA A 364 -13.04 2.78 37.18
CA ALA A 364 -12.88 4.21 36.99
C ALA A 364 -11.49 4.63 37.55
N ALA A 365 -10.51 4.73 36.67
CA ALA A 365 -9.14 5.12 36.99
C ALA A 365 -8.66 6.15 35.97
N GLN A 366 -8.02 7.20 36.50
CA GLN A 366 -7.55 8.37 35.78
C GLN A 366 -6.77 8.03 34.50
N ALA A 367 -6.94 8.86 33.47
CA ALA A 367 -6.15 8.80 32.25
C ALA A 367 -4.65 8.78 32.60
N LYS A 368 -3.99 7.64 32.34
CA LYS A 368 -2.53 7.57 32.39
C LYS A 368 -1.99 8.42 31.25
N GLN A 369 -1.55 9.62 31.59
CA GLN A 369 -0.70 10.40 30.71
C GLN A 369 0.57 9.59 30.41
N ALA A 370 0.71 9.15 29.16
CA ALA A 370 2.00 9.13 28.51
C ALA A 370 2.11 10.51 27.81
N GLY A 371 2.94 11.45 28.23
CA GLY A 371 4.10 11.32 29.10
C GLY A 371 5.31 11.76 28.30
N GLY A 372 5.71 13.00 28.53
CA GLY A 372 6.84 13.60 27.86
C GLY A 372 6.80 15.13 27.98
N TRP A 373 7.64 15.79 27.19
CA TRP A 373 8.16 17.12 27.43
C TRP A 373 7.39 18.19 26.65
N CYS A 374 7.49 19.45 27.09
CA CYS A 374 7.00 20.58 26.32
C CYS A 374 8.10 21.12 25.41
N VAL A 375 7.84 21.27 24.12
CA VAL A 375 8.85 21.75 23.15
C VAL A 375 8.28 22.84 22.25
N ALA A 376 9.15 23.71 21.75
CA ALA A 376 8.81 24.67 20.69
C ALA A 376 8.36 23.92 19.42
N ARG A 377 7.24 24.35 18.84
CA ARG A 377 6.67 23.77 17.62
C ARG A 377 7.50 24.17 16.39
N ASP A 378 7.61 23.26 15.43
CA ASP A 378 8.20 23.57 14.13
C ASP A 378 7.37 24.66 13.43
N GLY A 379 8.04 25.73 13.01
CA GLY A 379 7.40 26.92 12.41
C GLY A 379 7.13 28.10 13.36
N ALA A 380 7.19 27.94 14.69
CA ALA A 380 7.09 29.08 15.62
C ALA A 380 8.24 30.08 15.37
N SER A 381 7.98 31.39 15.34
CA SER A 381 9.02 32.40 15.08
C SER A 381 9.86 32.70 16.32
N ASP A 382 11.11 33.14 16.12
CA ASP A 382 11.98 33.53 17.25
C ASP A 382 11.40 34.71 18.06
N ALA A 383 10.56 35.56 17.45
CA ALA A 383 9.87 36.63 18.16
C ALA A 383 8.77 36.11 19.11
N GLU A 384 8.01 35.10 18.69
CA GLU A 384 7.02 34.42 19.55
C GLU A 384 7.74 33.64 20.65
N LEU A 385 8.78 32.88 20.30
CA LEU A 385 9.56 32.08 21.24
C LEU A 385 10.31 32.94 22.27
N GLN A 386 10.71 34.18 21.93
CA GLN A 386 11.27 35.12 22.91
C GLN A 386 10.20 35.58 23.91
N VAL A 387 8.98 35.88 23.46
CA VAL A 387 7.87 36.26 24.35
C VAL A 387 7.49 35.11 25.28
N ASP A 388 7.51 33.88 24.79
CA ASP A 388 7.21 32.69 25.59
C ASP A 388 8.35 32.33 26.56
N LEU A 389 9.60 32.56 26.16
CA LEU A 389 10.79 32.46 27.03
C LEU A 389 10.74 33.48 28.17
N ASP A 390 10.53 34.76 27.87
CA ASP A 390 10.43 35.83 28.85
C ASP A 390 9.26 35.59 29.81
N TYR A 391 8.11 35.13 29.28
CA TYR A 391 6.96 34.71 30.09
C TYR A 391 7.31 33.54 31.01
N ALA A 392 7.90 32.45 30.49
CA ALA A 392 8.23 31.27 31.27
C ALA A 392 9.24 31.57 32.39
N CYS A 393 10.30 32.35 32.10
CA CYS A 393 11.29 32.75 33.11
C CYS A 393 10.76 33.72 34.18
N SER A 394 9.61 34.36 33.94
CA SER A 394 8.94 35.21 34.95
C SER A 394 8.03 34.43 35.92
N GLN A 395 7.80 33.13 35.69
CA GLN A 395 6.91 32.32 36.52
C GLN A 395 7.60 31.69 37.73
N LEU A 396 6.87 31.61 38.85
CA LEU A 396 7.37 31.02 40.09
C LEU A 396 7.60 29.50 39.92
N GLY A 397 8.85 29.06 40.11
CA GLY A 397 9.25 27.65 39.99
C GLY A 397 10.01 27.31 38.71
N VAL A 398 10.31 28.29 37.85
CA VAL A 398 11.17 28.14 36.66
C VAL A 398 12.55 28.74 36.94
N ASP A 399 13.60 27.95 36.82
CA ASP A 399 14.99 28.42 36.92
C ASP A 399 15.62 28.59 35.53
N CYS A 400 15.72 29.84 35.08
CA CYS A 400 16.39 30.20 33.83
C CYS A 400 17.89 30.53 33.99
N GLY A 401 18.49 30.29 35.17
CA GLY A 401 19.93 30.42 35.37
C GLY A 401 20.76 29.45 34.52
N ALA A 402 20.23 28.25 34.25
CA ALA A 402 20.89 27.24 33.43
C ALA A 402 21.08 27.63 31.95
N ILE A 403 20.28 28.59 31.45
CA ILE A 403 20.32 29.11 30.08
C ILE A 403 20.96 30.51 29.99
N GLN A 404 21.64 30.97 31.03
CA GLN A 404 22.47 32.19 30.99
C GLN A 404 23.88 31.90 30.48
N PRO A 405 24.65 32.90 29.99
CA PRO A 405 26.03 32.69 29.56
C PRO A 405 26.90 32.01 30.63
N GLY A 406 27.44 30.84 30.30
CA GLY A 406 28.19 29.98 31.23
C GLY A 406 27.34 28.94 32.00
N GLY A 407 26.03 28.88 31.77
CA GLY A 407 25.12 27.86 32.30
C GLY A 407 25.16 26.55 31.52
N ALA A 408 24.80 25.44 32.19
CA ALA A 408 24.91 24.08 31.64
C ALA A 408 23.93 23.76 30.49
N CYS A 409 22.94 24.61 30.23
CA CYS A 409 21.98 24.47 29.13
C CYS A 409 22.01 25.69 28.19
N PHE A 410 23.09 26.48 28.21
CA PHE A 410 23.24 27.68 27.38
C PHE A 410 23.36 27.37 25.88
N GLU A 411 23.96 26.24 25.51
CA GLU A 411 24.15 25.87 24.10
C GLU A 411 23.09 24.86 23.59
N PRO A 412 22.61 24.99 22.33
CA PRO A 412 22.97 26.02 21.36
C PRO A 412 22.33 27.37 21.71
N ASN A 413 23.13 28.44 21.73
CA ASN A 413 22.69 29.81 22.07
C ASN A 413 21.71 30.37 21.01
N THR A 414 20.45 29.98 21.13
CA THR A 414 19.36 30.27 20.20
C THR A 414 18.06 30.40 20.98
N VAL A 415 17.22 31.38 20.59
CA VAL A 415 15.95 31.66 21.27
C VAL A 415 15.08 30.41 21.36
N ARG A 416 15.00 29.61 20.28
CA ARG A 416 14.26 28.33 20.27
C ARG A 416 14.73 27.32 21.33
N ALA A 417 16.04 27.16 21.54
CA ALA A 417 16.55 26.19 22.50
C ALA A 417 16.31 26.65 23.94
N HIS A 418 16.55 27.94 24.22
CA HIS A 418 16.27 28.56 25.52
C HIS A 418 14.78 28.54 25.85
N ALA A 419 13.92 28.88 24.88
CA ALA A 419 12.46 28.80 25.02
C ALA A 419 12.00 27.37 25.29
N ALA A 420 12.47 26.37 24.53
CA ALA A 420 12.10 24.97 24.77
C ALA A 420 12.49 24.49 26.18
N TYR A 421 13.64 24.92 26.71
CA TYR A 421 14.03 24.65 28.10
C TYR A 421 13.08 25.30 29.11
N ALA A 422 12.84 26.60 29.00
CA ALA A 422 12.00 27.35 29.94
C ALA A 422 10.52 26.92 29.91
N MET A 423 9.96 26.70 28.71
CA MET A 423 8.61 26.18 28.51
C MET A 423 8.43 24.79 29.11
N ASN A 424 9.41 23.89 28.95
CA ASN A 424 9.41 22.58 29.58
C ASN A 424 9.50 22.63 31.11
N GLN A 425 10.31 23.55 31.66
CA GLN A 425 10.39 23.75 33.11
C GLN A 425 9.07 24.26 33.67
N LEU A 426 8.41 25.24 33.02
CA LEU A 426 7.09 25.72 33.43
C LEU A 426 6.02 24.62 33.36
N TYR A 427 5.96 23.87 32.26
CA TYR A 427 5.04 22.75 32.09
C TYR A 427 5.20 21.70 33.21
N GLN A 428 6.44 21.39 33.60
CA GLN A 428 6.73 20.46 34.70
C GLN A 428 6.34 21.04 36.08
N ALA A 429 6.67 22.30 36.36
CA ALA A 429 6.34 22.99 37.61
C ALA A 429 4.82 23.16 37.80
N ALA A 430 4.09 23.43 36.73
CA ALA A 430 2.64 23.65 36.74
C ALA A 430 1.78 22.35 36.73
N GLY A 431 2.39 21.17 36.92
CA GLY A 431 1.66 19.90 37.09
C GLY A 431 1.43 19.07 35.83
N ARG A 432 2.16 19.32 34.73
CA ARG A 432 2.15 18.51 33.49
C ARG A 432 0.78 18.35 32.81
N HIS A 433 -0.07 19.37 32.88
CA HIS A 433 -1.32 19.36 32.12
C HIS A 433 -1.11 19.82 30.66
N PRO A 434 -1.84 19.29 29.66
CA PRO A 434 -1.65 19.67 28.25
C PRO A 434 -1.78 21.17 27.97
N TRP A 435 -2.70 21.85 28.66
CA TRP A 435 -2.89 23.31 28.53
C TRP A 435 -1.71 24.13 29.08
N ASN A 436 -0.83 23.55 29.91
CA ASN A 436 0.41 24.20 30.35
C ASN A 436 1.52 24.17 29.29
N CYS A 437 1.27 23.54 28.13
CA CYS A 437 2.20 23.45 26.99
C CYS A 437 1.57 23.94 25.68
N ASP A 438 0.63 24.88 25.77
CA ASP A 438 0.06 25.49 24.57
C ASP A 438 0.90 26.69 24.07
N PHE A 439 1.30 27.59 24.97
CA PHE A 439 2.07 28.81 24.66
C PHE A 439 1.55 29.55 23.41
N ARG A 440 0.23 29.79 23.35
CA ARG A 440 -0.43 30.44 22.20
C ARG A 440 -0.20 29.69 20.88
N ALA A 441 -0.20 28.36 20.95
CA ALA A 441 0.16 27.42 19.89
C ALA A 441 1.63 27.45 19.41
N SER A 442 2.56 28.16 20.07
CA SER A 442 4.00 28.12 19.76
C SER A 442 4.69 26.85 20.27
N ALA A 443 4.06 26.11 21.19
CA ALA A 443 4.58 24.89 21.79
C ALA A 443 3.73 23.65 21.46
N ALA A 444 4.26 22.47 21.78
CA ALA A 444 3.57 21.19 21.68
C ALA A 444 4.10 20.20 22.72
N LEU A 445 3.22 19.29 23.17
CA LEU A 445 3.66 18.12 23.92
C LEU A 445 4.25 17.07 22.97
N THR A 446 5.42 16.56 23.33
CA THR A 446 6.03 15.39 22.70
C THR A 446 6.22 14.28 23.72
N SER A 447 5.99 13.02 23.33
CA SER A 447 6.38 11.84 24.12
C SER A 447 7.86 11.47 23.93
N GLU A 448 8.55 12.13 23.00
CA GLU A 448 9.97 11.94 22.73
C GLU A 448 10.80 12.85 23.63
N ASN A 449 11.90 12.33 24.20
CA ASN A 449 12.74 13.10 25.10
C ASN A 449 13.60 14.11 24.29
N PRO A 450 13.41 15.43 24.46
CA PRO A 450 14.18 16.44 23.74
C PRO A 450 15.54 16.72 24.38
N SER A 451 15.90 16.03 25.47
CA SER A 451 17.24 16.16 26.07
C SER A 451 18.30 15.73 25.05
N ARG A 452 19.13 16.69 24.67
CA ARG A 452 20.33 16.43 23.86
C ARG A 452 21.40 15.78 24.72
N SER A 453 22.30 15.05 24.08
CA SER A 453 23.60 14.69 24.68
C SER A 453 24.43 15.97 24.93
N ASP A 454 25.51 15.87 25.69
CA ASP A 454 26.41 17.00 25.99
C ASP A 454 27.04 17.67 24.74
N ASP A 455 26.91 17.04 23.56
CA ASP A 455 27.34 17.56 22.24
C ASP A 455 26.23 18.24 21.42
N GLY A 456 25.00 18.32 21.95
CA GLY A 456 23.87 19.01 21.32
C GLY A 456 23.09 18.19 20.29
N THR A 457 23.37 16.89 20.10
CA THR A 457 22.70 16.03 19.10
C THR A 457 21.44 15.30 19.63
N VAL A 458 20.61 14.79 18.71
CA VAL A 458 19.37 14.01 19.01
C VAL A 458 19.47 12.63 18.34
N GLU A 459 19.28 11.54 19.10
CA GLU A 459 19.31 10.17 18.55
C GLU A 459 17.97 9.78 17.87
N ALA A 460 18.04 9.24 16.65
CA ALA A 460 16.87 8.72 15.94
C ALA A 460 16.34 7.40 16.56
N THR A 461 15.01 7.25 16.59
CA THR A 461 14.31 6.23 17.40
C THR A 461 14.44 4.80 16.87
N ASN A 462 14.31 3.80 17.76
CA ASN A 462 14.33 2.37 17.40
C ASN A 462 13.30 1.99 16.33
N ALA A 463 12.13 2.64 16.32
CA ALA A 463 11.07 2.38 15.35
C ALA A 463 11.46 2.88 13.96
N TRP A 464 12.02 4.10 13.87
CA TRP A 464 12.55 4.66 12.62
C TRP A 464 13.66 3.79 12.04
N TRP A 465 14.60 3.35 12.86
CA TRP A 465 15.65 2.41 12.43
C TRP A 465 15.08 1.05 11.98
N LYS A 466 14.11 0.48 12.70
CA LYS A 466 13.52 -0.81 12.33
C LYS A 466 12.71 -0.74 11.02
N ALA A 467 11.96 0.34 10.81
CA ALA A 467 11.19 0.55 9.58
C ALA A 467 12.11 0.81 8.37
N ASN A 468 13.15 1.62 8.54
CA ASN A 468 13.94 2.13 7.42
C ASN A 468 15.20 1.32 7.09
N THR A 469 15.52 0.26 7.85
CA THR A 469 16.63 -0.67 7.51
C THR A 469 16.18 -2.08 7.14
N ASN A 470 14.90 -2.42 7.34
CA ASN A 470 14.21 -3.59 6.80
C ASN A 470 15.05 -4.91 6.81
N GLY A 471 15.59 -5.25 7.99
CA GLY A 471 16.36 -6.49 8.20
C GLY A 471 17.87 -6.40 7.93
N GLN A 472 18.37 -5.30 7.35
CA GLN A 472 19.80 -5.09 7.14
C GLN A 472 20.48 -4.60 8.42
N SER A 473 20.98 -5.54 9.24
CA SER A 473 21.72 -5.27 10.49
C SER A 473 22.84 -4.25 10.31
N ASP A 474 23.46 -4.26 9.14
CA ASP A 474 24.55 -3.39 8.74
C ASP A 474 24.21 -1.90 8.65
N LEU A 475 22.94 -1.53 8.53
CA LEU A 475 22.53 -0.12 8.51
C LEU A 475 22.38 0.47 9.93
N MET A 476 22.20 -0.38 10.95
CA MET A 476 22.13 0.06 12.36
C MET A 476 23.41 0.77 12.83
N LYS A 477 24.54 0.58 12.13
CA LYS A 477 25.81 1.27 12.40
C LYS A 477 25.81 2.77 12.07
N PHE A 478 24.74 3.29 11.44
CA PHE A 478 24.56 4.72 11.13
C PHE A 478 23.65 5.46 12.11
N ARG A 479 23.24 4.80 13.20
CA ARG A 479 22.44 5.39 14.28
C ARG A 479 23.04 6.63 14.97
N LYS A 480 24.30 6.99 14.67
CA LYS A 480 25.09 8.01 15.38
C LYS A 480 25.69 9.11 14.49
N GLY A 481 25.00 9.57 13.45
CA GLY A 481 25.26 10.90 12.87
C GLY A 481 25.71 10.98 11.41
N LEU A 482 25.96 12.22 10.96
CA LEU A 482 26.13 12.63 9.56
C LEU A 482 27.15 13.83 9.40
N PRO A 483 27.67 14.10 8.17
CA PRO A 483 28.81 14.95 7.81
C PRO A 483 28.47 16.09 6.83
N GLU A 484 29.49 16.63 6.16
CA GLU A 484 29.42 17.99 5.62
C GLU A 484 29.75 18.19 4.12
N TYR A 485 30.51 17.32 3.43
CA TYR A 485 31.04 17.63 2.08
C TYR A 485 30.09 17.37 0.88
N LEU A 486 28.79 17.56 1.07
CA LEU A 486 27.75 17.22 0.07
C LEU A 486 27.64 18.24 -1.08
N ASP A 487 27.74 19.54 -0.78
CA ASP A 487 27.57 20.65 -1.74
C ASP A 487 28.67 20.71 -2.84
N GLN A 488 29.75 19.97 -2.67
CA GLN A 488 30.84 19.87 -3.64
C GLN A 488 30.55 18.82 -4.73
N MET A 489 29.71 17.81 -4.43
CA MET A 489 29.32 16.78 -5.40
C MET A 489 28.27 17.31 -6.38
N ASP A 490 27.33 18.14 -5.92
CA ASP A 490 26.24 18.71 -6.73
C ASP A 490 26.78 19.52 -7.94
N LYS A 491 27.82 20.32 -7.72
CA LYS A 491 28.50 21.11 -8.76
C LYS A 491 29.23 20.30 -9.84
N MET A 492 29.36 18.99 -9.67
CA MET A 492 30.11 18.12 -10.61
C MET A 492 29.21 17.52 -11.71
N PHE A 493 27.89 17.52 -11.53
CA PHE A 493 26.95 16.80 -12.40
C PHE A 493 26.03 17.70 -13.26
N THR A 494 26.17 19.02 -13.20
CA THR A 494 25.32 19.99 -13.93
C THR A 494 25.81 20.33 -15.36
N GLY A 495 26.43 19.38 -16.06
CA GLY A 495 26.94 19.59 -17.43
C GLY A 495 26.00 19.06 -18.52
N ASN A 496 25.55 19.92 -19.43
CA ASN A 496 24.60 19.56 -20.50
C ASN A 496 25.14 18.46 -21.44
N THR A 497 24.28 17.48 -21.74
CA THR A 497 24.52 16.43 -22.75
C THR A 497 23.89 16.79 -24.10
N ILE A 498 24.57 16.42 -25.19
CA ILE A 498 24.05 16.48 -26.56
C ILE A 498 23.32 15.16 -26.83
N ASP A 499 22.13 15.20 -27.43
CA ASP A 499 21.39 13.99 -27.77
C ASP A 499 22.06 13.16 -28.87
N GLY A 500 21.81 11.85 -28.84
CA GLY A 500 22.35 10.88 -29.80
C GLY A 500 21.24 10.14 -30.55
N SER A 501 20.05 10.73 -30.68
CA SER A 501 18.89 10.08 -31.27
C SER A 501 18.90 10.11 -32.79
N THR A 502 19.70 9.23 -33.42
CA THR A 502 19.48 8.83 -34.82
C THR A 502 19.69 7.32 -35.00
N SER A 503 18.58 6.63 -35.30
CA SER A 503 18.56 5.26 -35.78
C SER A 503 18.84 5.19 -37.28
N PHE A 504 19.69 4.26 -37.73
CA PHE A 504 19.81 3.88 -39.14
C PHE A 504 20.05 2.36 -39.26
N VAL A 505 19.61 1.76 -40.38
CA VAL A 505 19.49 0.30 -40.55
C VAL A 505 20.09 -0.17 -41.89
N ALA A 506 20.68 -1.37 -41.86
CA ALA A 506 21.05 -2.28 -42.95
C ALA A 506 22.18 -1.89 -43.94
N GLY A 507 22.99 -2.89 -44.32
CA GLY A 507 23.71 -2.89 -45.59
C GLY A 507 25.07 -3.61 -45.67
N GLU A 508 25.02 -4.90 -46.04
CA GLU A 508 26.01 -5.60 -46.90
C GLU A 508 27.32 -6.20 -46.36
N CYS A 509 27.84 -7.11 -47.21
CA CYS A 509 28.74 -8.24 -46.94
C CYS A 509 30.22 -7.89 -47.18
N GLY A 510 31.12 -8.61 -46.50
CA GLY A 510 32.56 -8.53 -46.74
C GLY A 510 33.32 -9.71 -46.09
N THR A 511 33.63 -10.73 -46.89
CA THR A 511 34.46 -11.88 -46.50
C THR A 511 35.94 -11.51 -46.37
N ILE A 512 36.59 -11.94 -45.29
CA ILE A 512 38.05 -12.14 -45.25
C ILE A 512 38.35 -13.40 -44.40
N ASP A 513 38.76 -14.47 -45.06
CA ASP A 513 39.48 -15.59 -44.42
C ASP A 513 40.92 -15.18 -44.08
N LEU A 514 41.49 -15.70 -42.98
CA LEU A 514 42.90 -16.11 -42.92
C LEU A 514 43.12 -17.15 -41.80
N ASP A 515 43.83 -18.23 -42.14
CA ASP A 515 44.25 -19.32 -41.25
C ASP A 515 45.29 -18.89 -40.18
N GLY A 516 45.40 -19.69 -39.11
CA GLY A 516 46.53 -19.64 -38.17
C GLY A 516 46.31 -20.54 -36.94
N GLY A 517 46.94 -21.72 -36.92
CA GLY A 517 46.75 -22.72 -35.86
C GLY A 517 47.82 -22.74 -34.75
N SER A 518 47.90 -23.89 -34.06
CA SER A 518 48.83 -24.28 -32.96
C SER A 518 48.60 -23.62 -31.58
N SER A 519 48.87 -24.27 -30.44
CA SER A 519 48.97 -25.71 -30.07
C SER A 519 49.11 -25.84 -28.52
N ASP A 520 49.01 -27.07 -28.00
CA ASP A 520 49.61 -27.60 -26.74
C ASP A 520 49.06 -27.07 -25.37
N GLU A 521 48.48 -27.93 -24.51
CA GLU A 521 49.12 -28.70 -23.38
C GLU A 521 49.32 -27.87 -22.08
N GLU A 522 49.14 -28.37 -20.84
CA GLU A 522 48.55 -29.61 -20.29
C GLU A 522 48.25 -29.42 -18.77
N ALA A 523 47.58 -30.40 -18.13
CA ALA A 523 47.66 -30.85 -16.72
C ALA A 523 47.79 -29.82 -15.54
N ALA A 524 46.79 -29.72 -14.65
CA ALA A 524 46.69 -30.46 -13.35
C ALA A 524 47.41 -29.75 -12.16
N ASP A 525 47.16 -29.96 -10.87
CA ASP A 525 46.29 -30.90 -10.13
C ASP A 525 45.97 -30.36 -8.69
N GLU A 526 45.03 -30.99 -7.97
CA GLU A 526 44.78 -30.98 -6.50
C GLU A 526 44.61 -29.61 -5.74
N GLY A 527 44.02 -29.49 -4.54
CA GLY A 527 43.39 -30.42 -3.58
C GLY A 527 43.11 -29.72 -2.23
N LEU A 528 42.62 -30.45 -1.21
CA LEU A 528 42.31 -30.05 0.19
C LEU A 528 41.04 -29.16 0.40
N TYR A 529 40.17 -29.35 1.41
CA TYR A 529 40.16 -30.27 2.57
C TYR A 529 38.70 -30.64 2.99
N ASN A 530 38.46 -31.87 3.45
CA ASN A 530 37.19 -32.34 4.06
C ASN A 530 37.25 -32.36 5.61
N ILE A 531 36.16 -31.95 6.29
CA ILE A 531 35.70 -32.39 7.65
C ILE A 531 34.15 -32.12 7.71
N ILE A 532 33.22 -33.04 7.40
CA ILE A 532 32.56 -34.10 8.24
C ILE A 532 31.92 -33.51 9.54
N HIS A 533 30.62 -33.62 9.91
CA HIS A 533 29.79 -34.82 10.19
C HIS A 533 28.26 -34.55 10.29
N ASN A 534 27.47 -35.59 9.99
CA ASN A 534 26.08 -35.94 10.38
C ASN A 534 24.93 -35.04 9.91
N GLU A 535 23.89 -35.50 9.21
CA GLU A 535 23.20 -36.81 9.05
C GLU A 535 22.39 -37.34 10.25
N SER A 536 21.10 -37.59 9.97
CA SER A 536 20.37 -38.80 10.31
C SER A 536 19.22 -38.97 9.29
N ASP A 537 18.95 -40.12 8.67
CA ASP A 537 19.70 -41.38 8.63
C ASP A 537 19.23 -42.22 7.40
N MET A 538 19.99 -43.28 7.09
CA MET A 538 19.64 -44.49 6.33
C MET A 538 19.90 -44.57 4.80
N ASP A 539 21.08 -45.12 4.51
CA ASP A 539 21.36 -46.30 3.67
C ASP A 539 21.03 -46.26 2.16
N PHE A 540 21.99 -46.14 1.22
CA PHE A 540 23.28 -46.84 0.98
C PHE A 540 23.13 -48.23 0.35
N PHE A 541 23.61 -48.38 -0.89
CA PHE A 541 24.63 -49.40 -1.23
C PHE A 541 25.48 -48.96 -2.42
N LEU A 542 26.80 -48.92 -2.21
CA LEU A 542 27.84 -48.68 -3.24
C LEU A 542 28.20 -49.97 -3.99
N ALA A 543 28.75 -49.84 -5.20
CA ALA A 543 30.01 -50.49 -5.55
C ALA A 543 30.73 -49.83 -6.75
N ASN A 544 32.03 -49.60 -6.60
CA ASN A 544 32.99 -49.08 -7.59
C ASN A 544 33.19 -50.08 -8.77
N GLY A 545 33.81 -49.75 -9.92
CA GLY A 545 34.79 -48.69 -10.17
C GLY A 545 35.17 -48.50 -11.66
N PRO A 546 36.46 -48.43 -12.03
CA PRO A 546 36.97 -47.51 -13.08
C PRO A 546 36.96 -48.03 -14.53
N GLU A 547 37.33 -47.12 -15.43
CA GLU A 547 37.54 -47.25 -16.89
C GLU A 547 36.29 -47.10 -17.79
N GLU A 548 36.26 -46.02 -18.59
CA GLU A 548 35.62 -46.03 -19.91
C GLU A 548 36.34 -47.13 -20.76
N ARG A 549 35.69 -47.95 -21.60
CA ARG A 549 34.49 -47.68 -22.41
C ARG A 549 33.86 -48.96 -23.03
N MET A 550 32.52 -48.99 -23.09
CA MET A 550 31.65 -49.51 -24.16
C MET A 550 31.47 -51.02 -24.52
N ILE A 551 30.17 -51.33 -24.75
CA ILE A 551 29.53 -52.33 -25.63
C ILE A 551 29.62 -53.83 -25.27
N ILE A 552 28.45 -54.41 -25.01
CA ILE A 552 28.01 -55.65 -25.69
C ILE A 552 26.59 -55.41 -26.24
N ILE A 553 26.40 -55.62 -27.55
CA ILE A 553 25.10 -55.85 -28.17
C ILE A 553 25.07 -57.34 -28.57
N GLU A 554 24.11 -58.09 -28.03
CA GLU A 554 23.61 -59.34 -28.58
C GLU A 554 22.07 -59.28 -28.41
N GLN A 555 21.22 -59.62 -29.39
CA GLN A 555 21.39 -60.61 -30.45
C GLN A 555 20.84 -60.19 -31.84
N ALA A 556 21.38 -60.88 -32.86
CA ALA A 556 20.74 -61.27 -34.13
C ALA A 556 20.51 -60.22 -35.25
N ALA A 557 21.40 -60.27 -36.24
CA ALA A 557 21.27 -59.77 -37.63
C ALA A 557 20.51 -60.81 -38.52
N PRO A 558 20.47 -60.76 -39.88
CA PRO A 558 21.04 -59.79 -40.83
C PRO A 558 20.16 -59.40 -42.06
N VAL A 559 20.66 -58.48 -42.91
CA VAL A 559 20.91 -58.60 -44.38
C VAL A 559 21.08 -57.19 -45.02
N ASP A 560 22.00 -57.07 -45.98
CA ASP A 560 22.40 -55.84 -46.69
C ASP A 560 21.30 -55.13 -47.51
N VAL A 561 21.47 -53.81 -47.78
CA VAL A 561 21.83 -53.26 -49.12
C VAL A 561 22.09 -51.73 -49.08
N VAL A 562 23.35 -51.37 -49.34
CA VAL A 562 23.90 -50.25 -50.14
C VAL A 562 23.01 -49.03 -50.51
N SER A 563 23.45 -47.86 -50.01
CA SER A 563 23.36 -46.47 -50.55
C SER A 563 22.11 -45.95 -51.29
N ALA A 564 21.55 -44.86 -50.77
CA ALA A 564 21.00 -43.75 -51.56
C ALA A 564 21.13 -42.43 -50.79
N ALA A 565 21.20 -41.30 -51.52
CA ALA A 565 21.31 -39.97 -50.94
C ALA A 565 19.95 -39.25 -50.90
N ALA A 566 19.91 -38.21 -50.07
CA ALA A 566 18.95 -37.10 -50.05
C ALA A 566 17.54 -37.34 -49.49
N THR A 567 17.07 -36.31 -48.76
CA THR A 567 15.66 -35.98 -48.44
C THR A 567 14.81 -37.07 -47.79
N HIS A 568 14.63 -36.96 -46.48
CA HIS A 568 13.35 -36.60 -45.86
C HIS A 568 13.58 -36.33 -44.36
N CYS A 569 13.01 -35.25 -43.81
CA CYS A 569 12.81 -35.17 -42.37
C CYS A 569 11.57 -36.03 -42.08
N VAL A 570 11.75 -37.10 -41.32
CA VAL A 570 10.63 -37.85 -40.73
C VAL A 570 10.47 -37.32 -39.31
N ASP A 571 9.25 -36.90 -38.96
CA ASP A 571 8.93 -36.44 -37.62
C ASP A 571 9.03 -37.62 -36.64
N PRO A 572 9.70 -37.50 -35.47
CA PRO A 572 9.80 -38.57 -34.47
C PRO A 572 8.45 -39.00 -33.82
N TRP A 573 7.33 -38.51 -34.34
CA TRP A 573 5.99 -38.68 -33.80
C TRP A 573 5.27 -39.89 -34.41
N ASP A 574 5.61 -40.32 -35.63
CA ASP A 574 4.95 -41.46 -36.28
C ASP A 574 5.30 -42.80 -35.59
N ASP A 575 6.56 -43.01 -35.21
CA ASP A 575 7.01 -44.21 -34.48
C ASP A 575 6.34 -44.32 -33.08
N LEU A 576 6.16 -43.18 -32.41
CA LEU A 576 5.45 -43.10 -31.13
C LEU A 576 3.96 -43.41 -31.27
N GLN A 577 3.36 -43.07 -32.42
CA GLN A 577 1.95 -43.32 -32.68
C GLN A 577 1.67 -44.79 -32.99
N GLU A 578 2.55 -45.50 -33.71
CA GLU A 578 2.43 -46.96 -33.86
C GLU A 578 2.61 -47.69 -32.51
N MET A 579 3.55 -47.25 -31.67
CA MET A 579 3.75 -47.85 -30.35
C MET A 579 2.55 -47.62 -29.41
N MET A 580 1.93 -46.42 -29.45
CA MET A 580 0.69 -46.13 -28.72
C MET A 580 -0.52 -46.94 -29.20
N MET A 581 -0.59 -47.28 -30.48
CA MET A 581 -1.71 -48.08 -31.02
C MET A 581 -1.58 -49.57 -30.73
N ALA A 582 -0.37 -50.06 -30.40
CA ALA A 582 -0.11 -51.46 -30.08
C ALA A 582 -0.48 -51.86 -28.63
N GLU A 583 -0.50 -50.91 -27.68
CA GLU A 583 -0.95 -51.16 -26.30
C GLU A 583 -2.47 -51.00 -26.09
N LEU A 584 -3.21 -50.56 -27.12
CA LEU A 584 -4.65 -50.28 -27.03
C LEU A 584 -5.58 -51.51 -27.16
N GLU A 585 -5.06 -52.73 -27.26
CA GLU A 585 -5.89 -53.94 -27.46
C GLU A 585 -6.25 -54.71 -26.17
N ASP A 586 -5.65 -54.43 -25.00
CA ASP A 586 -5.97 -55.15 -23.75
C ASP A 586 -5.98 -54.28 -22.47
N ALA A 587 -7.01 -54.48 -21.64
CA ALA A 587 -7.26 -53.99 -20.27
C ALA A 587 -7.95 -52.62 -20.03
N GLU A 588 -8.91 -52.60 -19.10
CA GLU A 588 -9.87 -51.51 -18.85
C GLU A 588 -9.49 -50.57 -17.67
N ASP A 589 -8.20 -50.23 -17.43
CA ASP A 589 -7.80 -49.57 -16.14
C ASP A 589 -6.72 -48.45 -16.22
N ASP A 590 -6.40 -47.88 -17.40
CA ASP A 590 -5.17 -47.07 -17.61
C ASP A 590 -5.28 -45.53 -17.75
N ASP A 591 -6.36 -44.90 -17.28
CA ASP A 591 -6.49 -43.42 -17.21
C ASP A 591 -5.31 -42.77 -16.43
N ALA A 592 -4.81 -43.45 -15.39
CA ALA A 592 -3.70 -42.98 -14.57
C ALA A 592 -2.34 -43.08 -15.29
N PHE A 593 -2.14 -44.12 -16.11
CA PHE A 593 -0.92 -44.31 -16.89
C PHE A 593 -0.83 -43.28 -18.02
N ILE A 594 -1.92 -43.07 -18.77
CA ILE A 594 -2.00 -42.04 -19.82
C ILE A 594 -1.78 -40.64 -19.24
N TYR A 595 -2.39 -40.32 -18.09
CA TYR A 595 -2.16 -39.02 -17.43
C TYR A 595 -0.71 -38.88 -16.93
N GLY A 596 -0.11 -39.95 -16.39
CA GLY A 596 1.29 -39.99 -15.98
C GLY A 596 2.26 -39.76 -17.15
N MET A 597 2.06 -40.47 -18.26
CA MET A 597 2.83 -40.30 -19.49
C MET A 597 2.67 -38.91 -20.10
N TYR A 598 1.47 -38.34 -20.10
CA TYR A 598 1.22 -36.98 -20.56
C TYR A 598 1.97 -35.93 -19.71
N GLN A 599 1.95 -36.06 -18.38
CA GLN A 599 2.70 -35.18 -17.48
C GLN A 599 4.22 -35.38 -17.64
N TYR A 600 4.69 -36.60 -17.91
CA TYR A 600 6.10 -36.88 -18.17
C TYR A 600 6.59 -36.31 -19.50
N ALA A 601 5.80 -36.44 -20.58
CA ALA A 601 6.08 -35.82 -21.87
C ALA A 601 6.15 -34.28 -21.77
N LEU A 602 5.20 -33.65 -21.06
CA LEU A 602 5.24 -32.22 -20.75
C LEU A 602 6.47 -31.85 -19.90
N HIS A 603 6.93 -32.73 -19.02
CA HIS A 603 8.16 -32.50 -18.24
C HIS A 603 9.41 -32.56 -19.14
N ILE A 604 9.49 -33.52 -20.06
CA ILE A 604 10.58 -33.63 -21.04
C ILE A 604 10.61 -32.39 -21.94
N ASP A 605 9.48 -32.01 -22.56
CA ASP A 605 9.43 -30.84 -23.44
C ASP A 605 9.79 -29.54 -22.69
N LYS A 606 9.39 -29.41 -21.43
CA LYS A 606 9.68 -28.21 -20.63
C LYS A 606 11.09 -28.14 -20.05
N HIS A 607 11.77 -29.27 -19.85
CA HIS A 607 13.02 -29.32 -19.07
C HIS A 607 14.23 -29.96 -19.79
N LEU A 608 13.98 -30.80 -20.79
CA LEU A 608 15.00 -31.50 -21.60
C LEU A 608 15.13 -30.94 -23.02
N ASN A 609 14.08 -30.36 -23.62
CA ASN A 609 14.20 -29.51 -24.83
C ASN A 609 14.84 -28.15 -24.50
N ARG A 610 16.10 -28.18 -24.08
CA ARG A 610 16.96 -27.01 -24.10
C ARG A 610 17.45 -26.82 -25.53
N ALA A 611 16.97 -25.78 -26.20
CA ALA A 611 17.54 -25.34 -27.47
C ALA A 611 19.08 -25.27 -27.36
N GLU A 612 19.77 -25.67 -28.42
CA GLU A 612 21.23 -25.67 -28.46
C GLU A 612 21.79 -24.32 -27.98
N TYR A 613 22.85 -24.38 -27.18
CA TYR A 613 23.44 -23.18 -26.61
C TYR A 613 23.90 -22.27 -27.74
N ARG A 614 23.31 -21.06 -27.85
CA ARG A 614 23.69 -20.07 -28.86
C ARG A 614 25.20 -19.84 -28.80
N GLN A 615 25.91 -20.28 -29.84
CA GLN A 615 27.32 -20.01 -30.04
C GLN A 615 27.44 -18.56 -30.54
N PRO A 616 27.99 -17.61 -29.74
CA PRO A 616 28.07 -16.22 -30.15
C PRO A 616 29.02 -16.07 -31.33
N ALA A 617 28.66 -15.26 -32.32
CA ALA A 617 29.59 -14.89 -33.40
C ALA A 617 30.78 -14.04 -32.89
N MET A 618 30.65 -13.47 -31.69
CA MET A 618 31.69 -12.79 -30.93
C MET A 618 31.25 -12.77 -29.46
N THR A 619 32.05 -13.33 -28.56
CA THR A 619 31.75 -13.36 -27.12
C THR A 619 31.71 -11.95 -26.51
N GLY A 620 31.02 -11.82 -25.38
CA GLY A 620 31.02 -10.58 -24.59
C GLY A 620 32.42 -10.10 -24.20
N LEU A 621 33.38 -11.02 -23.98
CA LEU A 621 34.78 -10.69 -23.71
C LEU A 621 35.50 -10.11 -24.93
N GLU A 622 35.41 -10.77 -26.09
CA GLU A 622 36.04 -10.31 -27.33
C GLU A 622 35.50 -8.93 -27.74
N TRP A 623 34.19 -8.69 -27.53
CA TRP A 623 33.62 -7.36 -27.75
C TRP A 623 34.25 -6.30 -26.82
N VAL A 624 34.40 -6.59 -25.52
CA VAL A 624 35.06 -5.67 -24.58
C VAL A 624 36.50 -5.42 -25.01
N GLN A 625 37.27 -6.46 -25.32
CA GLN A 625 38.66 -6.34 -25.79
C GLN A 625 38.76 -5.50 -27.09
N ARG A 626 37.88 -5.74 -28.06
CA ARG A 626 37.78 -4.94 -29.29
C ARG A 626 37.46 -3.46 -29.01
N LYS A 627 36.65 -3.16 -27.99
CA LYS A 627 36.38 -1.77 -27.56
C LYS A 627 37.56 -1.14 -26.82
N LEU A 628 38.34 -1.91 -26.06
CA LEU A 628 39.58 -1.45 -25.43
C LEU A 628 40.70 -1.20 -26.45
N GLY A 629 40.70 -1.90 -27.58
CA GLY A 629 41.66 -1.71 -28.67
C GLY A 629 41.57 -0.35 -29.40
N ASP A 630 40.41 0.33 -29.35
CA ASP A 630 40.23 1.68 -29.91
C ASP A 630 39.93 2.68 -28.77
N SER A 631 40.82 3.64 -28.58
CA SER A 631 40.67 4.65 -27.51
C SER A 631 39.40 5.51 -27.65
N LYS A 632 38.90 5.78 -28.87
CA LYS A 632 37.65 6.52 -29.08
C LYS A 632 36.44 5.64 -28.75
N ALA A 633 36.43 4.39 -29.19
CA ALA A 633 35.37 3.45 -28.88
C ALA A 633 35.31 3.11 -27.38
N CYS A 634 36.46 2.90 -26.73
CA CYS A 634 36.59 2.70 -25.29
C CYS A 634 35.96 3.86 -24.51
N TYR A 635 36.33 5.10 -24.82
CA TYR A 635 35.78 6.27 -24.13
C TYR A 635 34.27 6.45 -24.40
N SER A 636 33.82 6.18 -25.64
CA SER A 636 32.41 6.25 -26.01
C SER A 636 31.55 5.22 -25.27
N MET A 637 32.06 4.00 -25.04
CA MET A 637 31.31 2.90 -24.41
C MET A 637 31.49 2.79 -22.89
N PHE A 638 32.67 3.11 -22.35
CA PHE A 638 33.03 2.89 -20.94
C PHE A 638 33.41 4.17 -20.19
N ARG A 639 33.33 5.35 -20.82
CA ARG A 639 33.65 6.68 -20.25
C ARG A 639 35.09 6.84 -19.71
N MET A 640 36.01 5.98 -20.11
CA MET A 640 37.42 6.02 -19.71
C MET A 640 38.36 5.59 -20.83
N SER A 641 39.66 5.87 -20.70
CA SER A 641 40.68 5.39 -21.64
C SER A 641 41.08 3.93 -21.35
N PRO A 642 41.58 3.16 -22.33
CA PRO A 642 41.98 1.77 -22.10
C PRO A 642 43.01 1.58 -20.96
N PRO A 643 44.05 2.43 -20.82
CA PRO A 643 44.97 2.34 -19.68
C PRO A 643 44.34 2.69 -18.32
N MET A 644 43.20 3.38 -18.29
CA MET A 644 42.44 3.60 -17.06
C MET A 644 41.55 2.39 -16.74
N PHE A 645 40.93 1.79 -17.76
CA PHE A 645 40.15 0.56 -17.62
C PHE A 645 40.99 -0.58 -17.05
N HIS A 646 42.19 -0.83 -17.60
CA HIS A 646 43.07 -1.89 -17.10
C HIS A 646 43.54 -1.62 -15.66
N ARG A 647 43.94 -0.38 -15.33
CA ARG A 647 44.31 -0.02 -13.95
C ARG A 647 43.15 -0.18 -12.96
N LEU A 648 41.92 0.15 -13.37
CA LEU A 648 40.74 -0.08 -12.55
C LEU A 648 40.47 -1.58 -12.37
N HIS A 649 40.56 -2.36 -13.44
CA HIS A 649 40.40 -3.82 -13.43
C HIS A 649 41.42 -4.48 -12.50
N ASP A 650 42.71 -4.20 -12.69
CA ASP A 650 43.81 -4.72 -11.87
C ASP A 650 43.60 -4.39 -10.38
N LEU A 651 43.26 -3.13 -10.07
CA LEU A 651 42.99 -2.69 -8.71
C LEU A 651 41.81 -3.45 -8.09
N LEU A 652 40.73 -3.68 -8.84
CA LEU A 652 39.57 -4.43 -8.38
C LEU A 652 39.87 -5.92 -8.16
N VAL A 653 40.67 -6.54 -9.04
CA VAL A 653 41.09 -7.94 -8.91
C VAL A 653 42.01 -8.11 -7.70
N GLN A 654 43.06 -7.29 -7.62
CA GLN A 654 44.14 -7.44 -6.64
C GLN A 654 43.72 -7.01 -5.23
N SER A 655 43.00 -5.88 -5.09
CA SER A 655 42.70 -5.28 -3.78
C SER A 655 41.25 -5.47 -3.31
N TYR A 656 40.29 -5.68 -4.21
CA TYR A 656 38.86 -5.70 -3.85
C TYR A 656 38.14 -7.03 -4.12
N GLY A 657 38.87 -8.02 -4.64
CA GLY A 657 38.43 -9.40 -4.77
C GLY A 657 37.52 -9.66 -5.98
N LEU A 658 37.65 -8.89 -7.06
CA LEU A 658 36.96 -9.18 -8.32
C LEU A 658 37.57 -10.44 -8.94
N LYS A 659 36.83 -11.55 -8.95
CA LYS A 659 37.32 -12.84 -9.48
C LYS A 659 36.59 -13.24 -10.76
N SER A 660 37.34 -13.77 -11.71
CA SER A 660 36.80 -14.55 -12.82
C SER A 660 36.07 -15.80 -12.30
N SER A 661 35.23 -16.40 -13.13
CA SER A 661 34.55 -17.68 -12.88
C SER A 661 34.38 -18.45 -14.19
N ALA A 662 34.07 -19.74 -14.13
CA ALA A 662 33.89 -20.59 -15.30
C ALA A 662 32.90 -20.07 -16.37
N LYS A 663 32.02 -19.12 -16.02
CA LYS A 663 31.03 -18.51 -16.92
C LYS A 663 31.31 -17.05 -17.31
N SER A 664 32.35 -16.41 -16.75
CA SER A 664 32.61 -14.97 -16.94
C SER A 664 34.01 -14.57 -16.51
N THR A 665 34.75 -13.82 -17.33
CA THR A 665 36.01 -13.20 -16.86
C THR A 665 35.74 -11.93 -16.06
N SER A 666 36.68 -11.52 -15.19
CA SER A 666 36.60 -10.24 -14.49
C SER A 666 36.67 -9.02 -15.43
N VAL A 667 37.34 -9.16 -16.59
CA VAL A 667 37.41 -8.13 -17.66
C VAL A 667 36.03 -7.95 -18.31
N GLU A 668 35.40 -9.06 -18.72
CA GLU A 668 34.05 -9.07 -19.30
C GLU A 668 33.03 -8.48 -18.32
N ALA A 669 33.07 -8.90 -17.06
CA ALA A 669 32.16 -8.39 -16.02
C ALA A 669 32.32 -6.88 -15.81
N LEU A 670 33.55 -6.36 -15.74
CA LEU A 670 33.80 -4.92 -15.62
C LEU A 670 33.35 -4.16 -16.87
N GLY A 671 33.60 -4.70 -18.06
CA GLY A 671 33.13 -4.10 -19.32
C GLY A 671 31.62 -4.04 -19.44
N MET A 672 30.92 -5.11 -19.03
CA MET A 672 29.45 -5.15 -18.94
C MET A 672 28.93 -4.11 -17.95
N PHE A 673 29.49 -4.05 -16.74
CA PHE A 673 29.13 -3.06 -15.73
C PHE A 673 29.32 -1.63 -16.25
N LEU A 674 30.51 -1.31 -16.77
CA LEU A 674 30.81 0.04 -17.29
C LEU A 674 29.97 0.44 -18.50
N TRP A 675 29.61 -0.50 -19.38
CA TRP A 675 28.73 -0.22 -20.52
C TRP A 675 27.29 0.03 -20.08
N MET A 676 26.76 -0.81 -19.18
CA MET A 676 25.39 -0.64 -18.67
C MET A 676 25.24 0.67 -17.90
N ILE A 677 26.27 1.13 -17.17
CA ILE A 677 26.23 2.43 -16.47
C ILE A 677 26.58 3.64 -17.35
N GLY A 678 27.42 3.47 -18.37
CA GLY A 678 27.90 4.58 -19.22
C GLY A 678 26.83 5.20 -20.12
N ALA A 679 25.77 4.44 -20.42
CA ALA A 679 24.52 4.89 -21.00
C ALA A 679 23.42 3.91 -20.56
N PRO A 680 22.45 4.27 -19.69
CA PRO A 680 21.58 3.31 -18.99
C PRO A 680 20.96 2.21 -19.87
N GLN A 681 21.50 0.99 -19.80
CA GLN A 681 20.99 -0.17 -20.53
C GLN A 681 20.17 -1.10 -19.64
N SER A 682 19.09 -1.65 -20.20
CA SER A 682 18.29 -2.69 -19.55
C SER A 682 19.02 -4.04 -19.50
N PHE A 683 18.63 -4.91 -18.56
CA PHE A 683 19.14 -6.28 -18.49
C PHE A 683 18.93 -7.08 -19.78
N ARG A 684 17.85 -6.83 -20.54
CA ARG A 684 17.60 -7.46 -21.84
C ARG A 684 18.60 -7.02 -22.90
N GLN A 685 18.95 -5.73 -22.94
CA GLN A 685 19.98 -5.22 -23.85
C GLN A 685 21.37 -5.76 -23.49
N ALA A 686 21.65 -6.04 -22.22
CA ALA A 686 22.89 -6.69 -21.80
C ALA A 686 22.91 -8.20 -22.11
N GLU A 687 21.78 -8.89 -21.97
CA GLU A 687 21.61 -10.29 -22.40
C GLU A 687 21.87 -10.43 -23.90
N ASP A 688 21.30 -9.54 -24.72
CA ASP A 688 21.51 -9.48 -26.17
C ASP A 688 22.95 -9.09 -26.56
N ARG A 689 23.48 -8.00 -26.01
CA ARG A 689 24.83 -7.48 -26.33
C ARG A 689 25.98 -8.42 -25.94
N PHE A 690 25.86 -9.13 -24.81
CA PHE A 690 26.92 -10.01 -24.32
C PHE A 690 26.64 -11.50 -24.59
N GLU A 691 25.45 -11.83 -25.10
CA GLU A 691 24.96 -13.20 -25.33
C GLU A 691 25.06 -14.07 -24.07
N ARG A 692 24.55 -13.51 -22.96
CA ARG A 692 24.57 -14.11 -21.62
C ARG A 692 23.16 -14.13 -21.03
N SER A 693 22.72 -15.27 -20.48
CA SER A 693 21.42 -15.35 -19.79
C SER A 693 21.27 -14.27 -18.72
N LEU A 694 20.04 -13.76 -18.51
CA LEU A 694 19.73 -12.76 -17.45
C LEU A 694 20.33 -13.10 -16.08
N GLY A 695 20.32 -14.38 -15.69
CA GLY A 695 20.94 -14.84 -14.44
C GLY A 695 22.46 -14.66 -14.41
N THR A 696 23.14 -14.83 -15.55
CA THR A 696 24.58 -14.56 -15.68
C THR A 696 24.86 -13.05 -15.66
N VAL A 697 24.09 -12.25 -16.39
CA VAL A 697 24.20 -10.77 -16.41
C VAL A 697 24.06 -10.17 -15.00
N SER A 698 23.01 -10.56 -14.27
CA SER A 698 22.78 -10.15 -12.88
C SER A 698 23.96 -10.51 -11.97
N ASN A 699 24.50 -11.73 -12.11
CA ASN A 699 25.66 -12.16 -11.33
C ASN A 699 26.96 -11.41 -11.68
N MET A 700 27.19 -11.04 -12.94
CA MET A 700 28.36 -10.23 -13.33
C MET A 700 28.30 -8.82 -12.73
N LEU A 701 27.16 -8.14 -12.87
CA LEU A 701 26.92 -6.81 -12.29
C LEU A 701 27.12 -6.81 -10.77
N ASN A 702 26.50 -7.77 -10.07
CA ASN A 702 26.57 -7.87 -8.61
C ASN A 702 28.01 -8.08 -8.09
N LYS A 703 28.83 -8.86 -8.82
CA LYS A 703 30.26 -9.04 -8.50
C LYS A 703 31.02 -7.73 -8.61
N VAL A 704 30.89 -7.00 -9.72
CA VAL A 704 31.64 -5.75 -9.94
C VAL A 704 31.17 -4.67 -8.96
N LEU A 705 29.86 -4.51 -8.76
CA LEU A 705 29.29 -3.55 -7.81
C LEU A 705 29.85 -3.77 -6.38
N LYS A 706 29.90 -5.02 -5.91
CA LYS A 706 30.50 -5.36 -4.61
C LYS A 706 31.97 -4.97 -4.49
N CYS A 707 32.74 -5.06 -5.57
CA CYS A 707 34.15 -4.65 -5.59
C CYS A 707 34.29 -3.13 -5.68
N MET A 708 33.42 -2.45 -6.46
CA MET A 708 33.38 -1.00 -6.58
C MET A 708 33.02 -0.30 -5.26
N VAL A 709 32.06 -0.84 -4.51
CA VAL A 709 31.68 -0.33 -3.17
C VAL A 709 32.85 -0.43 -2.19
N LYS A 710 33.67 -1.48 -2.24
CA LYS A 710 34.88 -1.57 -1.41
C LYS A 710 35.95 -0.59 -1.86
N LEU A 711 36.20 -0.44 -3.17
CA LEU A 711 37.15 0.54 -3.70
C LEU A 711 36.78 1.97 -3.31
N ALA A 712 35.49 2.32 -3.37
CA ALA A 712 34.99 3.62 -2.96
C ALA A 712 35.32 3.93 -1.49
N ALA A 713 35.29 2.93 -0.60
CA ALA A 713 35.65 3.11 0.80
C ALA A 713 37.14 3.45 1.04
N ASP A 714 38.00 3.16 0.07
CA ASP A 714 39.44 3.45 0.12
C ASP A 714 39.85 4.69 -0.68
N ILE A 715 39.19 4.97 -1.82
CA ILE A 715 39.40 6.22 -2.58
C ILE A 715 38.79 7.42 -1.84
N ILE A 716 37.62 7.27 -1.21
CA ILE A 716 36.91 8.37 -0.55
C ILE A 716 37.39 8.50 0.90
N LYS A 717 38.68 8.80 1.06
CA LYS A 717 39.36 9.12 2.32
C LYS A 717 39.96 10.53 2.26
N PRO A 718 39.68 11.41 3.23
CA PRO A 718 40.30 12.74 3.29
C PRO A 718 41.73 12.68 3.85
N VAL A 719 42.51 13.73 3.58
CA VAL A 719 43.99 13.74 3.65
C VAL A 719 44.57 13.89 5.08
N ASP A 720 43.73 13.94 6.12
CA ASP A 720 44.18 14.10 7.51
C ASP A 720 44.58 12.73 8.13
N PRO A 721 45.78 12.57 8.72
CA PRO A 721 46.19 11.34 9.40
C PRO A 721 45.31 10.86 10.57
N GLN A 722 44.47 11.74 11.14
CA GLN A 722 43.48 11.38 12.16
C GLN A 722 42.15 10.87 11.56
N PHE A 723 41.93 11.02 10.25
CA PHE A 723 40.70 10.62 9.56
C PHE A 723 40.62 9.12 9.27
N ARG A 724 40.59 8.30 10.33
CA ARG A 724 40.37 6.85 10.25
C ARG A 724 38.89 6.45 10.20
N THR A 725 37.97 7.41 10.31
CA THR A 725 36.51 7.21 10.33
C THR A 725 35.82 7.99 9.22
N MET A 726 35.07 7.28 8.38
CA MET A 726 34.28 7.85 7.29
C MET A 726 33.05 8.60 7.82
N HIS A 727 33.01 9.90 7.55
CA HIS A 727 31.96 10.89 7.87
C HIS A 727 30.61 10.46 7.16
N PRO A 728 29.39 10.31 7.77
CA PRO A 728 28.35 9.35 7.27
C PRO A 728 27.09 9.71 6.38
N ARG A 729 26.89 10.88 5.75
CA ARG A 729 25.84 11.19 4.71
C ARG A 729 26.30 10.58 3.40
N LEU A 730 27.61 10.49 3.26
CA LEU A 730 28.30 9.58 2.36
C LEU A 730 27.97 8.11 2.63
N ARG A 731 27.23 7.80 3.71
CA ARG A 731 26.61 6.51 3.99
C ARG A 731 25.07 6.60 4.14
N ASN A 732 24.46 7.72 3.76
CA ASN A 732 23.00 7.87 3.66
C ASN A 732 22.58 7.49 2.22
N PRO A 733 21.71 6.49 2.03
CA PRO A 733 21.38 5.95 0.71
C PRO A 733 20.65 6.92 -0.24
N ARG A 734 20.26 8.12 0.20
CA ARG A 734 19.66 9.15 -0.68
C ARG A 734 20.62 9.74 -1.73
N CYS A 735 21.93 9.44 -1.69
CA CYS A 735 22.92 9.94 -2.65
C CYS A 735 23.39 8.90 -3.67
N THR A 736 22.66 7.80 -3.89
CA THR A 736 23.09 6.69 -4.76
C THR A 736 22.01 6.24 -5.76
N VAL A 737 21.21 7.17 -6.29
CA VAL A 737 20.32 6.92 -7.44
C VAL A 737 20.36 8.10 -8.42
N ALA A 738 21.55 8.38 -8.97
CA ALA A 738 21.74 9.24 -10.14
C ALA A 738 22.93 8.81 -11.02
N ALA A 739 23.40 7.56 -10.89
CA ALA A 739 24.41 6.92 -11.75
C ALA A 739 24.40 5.38 -11.61
N ILE A 740 23.20 4.78 -11.60
CA ILE A 740 22.87 3.32 -11.57
C ILE A 740 23.20 2.54 -10.29
#